data_AF-A0A357B6R9-F1
#
_entry.id   AF-A0A357B6R9-F1
#
_cell.length_a   1.000
_cell.length_b   1.000
_cell.length_c   1.000
_cell.angle_alpha   90.00
_cell.angle_beta   90.00
_cell.angle_gamma   90.00
#
_symmetry.space_group_name_H-M   'P 1'
#
loop_
_entity.id
_entity.type
_entity.pdbx_description
1 polymer ?
#
loop_
_entity_poly.entity_id
_entity_poly.type
_entity_poly.pdbx_seq_one_letter_code
_entity_poly.pdbx_strand_id
1 'polypeptide(L)'
;MKKLDKYLLRELSGPFFLAVMGLAIFLLLNLIIALSGLMADRGVGVLAMARLILLRLPDLMVVAFPMALLFAIFLGLGRLVHDREVMGIEAGGISRRRFLAPLFLAGLMVATGNFFFHNWIAPLSEHAYQMEIRRIIFRGRLPHIRSHTFFTGPGETFFYGRSFDERDGTLQGILIHDMGGDLVPRKGDATMMVITAEKGRWVDEAWILADGVIFGYDRQGRLVYTASFTSIEIATGHTGADFVLGTKSPSEMRLEELLIRIEMLRRAGLDTIRLQVELHSRFAIPLTALIFALIGGPLCLIFSKRSRAMGVVISLLLVGFFQGTLLWAETMGRGGVISPVVAGWAPNLIFGLIGLYLYLRLDSLSHRNRWRGIHRKLPATLIIITLSVPLLALADESPIEITADRLTVTAEKEEIHAQGAVTVKYGNTILQADEIKLSRIDEAIWQLHAQGAVDLQIGDDFLLQGAGLFATLRAEDEELITTTAEVEQLRGQMIFTNAQGEEHMLNFTGYHAQIRFDGDGEVEAIELTRGAATTCDQCLVPIRDQPYAIDMERLTIYADRLIVAYNITIRAFGLPVFWLPVYVRPLDEVLESPLFPATGTHPLRGWFLKWNIPFFIDQFNHGTILVDFYTRFKEIGAGAIFHYQFFGQRGRVRFYYFPARVGDARTEISIDNIWTVTPEFELAARADFTQIGVHRHLTFAVSTAISFHDWRVGLRSERSEKEKEGVVQIIERIPEITISRAAIALGPITITPHMSMGRFHEMRDAEEIGSGLRADGGLSFHLPSISLWSLPGQDISFTSTAGMRLSYYYADELTFSREVTSLSASLIYSSDGVRSEITYSYRRVVGRSPFEFDRVDKQHHIAANLRIGMESPLQLTITGGYNIEIGQADPLTFNIDYRFDSGSVAMRGIYSIALRRLDRLTFTGDWRRDDVHLSFTVPYKVAQGIFDTSSLRFATGDERGTVSIALKYDLNTMNLVSTTLGAELLWGDRWGASVGFTYRAAGSLTGVTASLFREFYNCMRIGIEYRAGQFLLYVSILAFPEAILRYEPPL
;
A
#
# COMPACT_ATOMS: atom_id res chain seq x y z
N MET A 1 -5.61 -40.48 -39.39
CA MET A 1 -4.59 -40.14 -38.37
C MET A 1 -3.55 -41.24 -38.32
N LYS A 2 -2.25 -40.92 -38.42
CA LYS A 2 -1.17 -41.89 -38.20
C LYS A 2 -1.09 -42.24 -36.70
N LYS A 3 -0.47 -43.37 -36.31
CA LYS A 3 -0.34 -43.79 -34.89
C LYS A 3 0.24 -42.68 -34.00
N LEU A 4 1.20 -41.90 -34.53
CA LEU A 4 1.81 -40.75 -33.86
C LEU A 4 0.82 -39.61 -33.58
N ASP A 5 -0.08 -39.30 -34.52
CA ASP A 5 -1.07 -38.24 -34.35
C ASP A 5 -2.05 -38.61 -33.21
N LYS A 6 -2.45 -39.89 -33.14
CA LYS A 6 -3.33 -40.41 -32.07
C LYS A 6 -2.63 -40.45 -30.71
N TYR A 7 -1.33 -40.77 -30.71
CA TYR A 7 -0.52 -40.74 -29.51
C TYR A 7 -0.43 -39.33 -28.92
N LEU A 8 -0.12 -38.33 -29.75
CA LEU A 8 0.02 -36.94 -29.31
C LEU A 8 -1.30 -36.35 -28.80
N LEU A 9 -2.43 -36.61 -29.48
CA LEU A 9 -3.74 -36.17 -28.97
C LEU A 9 -4.14 -36.85 -27.66
N ARG A 10 -3.82 -38.14 -27.50
CA ARG A 10 -4.06 -38.86 -26.24
C ARG A 10 -3.22 -38.29 -25.11
N GLU A 11 -1.97 -37.95 -25.38
CA GLU A 11 -1.06 -37.33 -24.42
C GLU A 11 -1.56 -35.94 -23.97
N LEU A 12 -2.13 -35.15 -24.88
CA LEU A 12 -2.66 -33.81 -24.57
C LEU A 12 -4.00 -33.82 -23.84
N SER A 13 -4.83 -34.85 -24.03
CA SER A 13 -6.18 -34.91 -23.46
C SER A 13 -6.20 -34.89 -21.92
N GLY A 14 -5.29 -35.62 -21.26
CA GLY A 14 -5.21 -35.67 -19.79
C GLY A 14 -4.90 -34.30 -19.17
N PRO A 15 -3.77 -33.66 -19.56
CA PRO A 15 -3.43 -32.30 -19.15
C PRO A 15 -4.50 -31.25 -19.50
N PHE A 16 -5.20 -31.41 -20.62
CA PHE A 16 -6.30 -30.51 -20.99
C PHE A 16 -7.44 -30.53 -19.98
N PHE A 17 -8.00 -31.71 -19.66
CA PHE A 17 -9.08 -31.80 -18.68
C PHE A 17 -8.64 -31.40 -17.27
N LEU A 18 -7.39 -31.70 -16.90
CA LEU A 18 -6.80 -31.22 -15.64
C LEU A 18 -6.72 -29.69 -15.60
N ALA A 19 -6.27 -29.06 -16.69
CA ALA A 19 -6.17 -27.61 -16.78
C ALA A 19 -7.56 -26.94 -16.82
N VAL A 20 -8.54 -27.52 -17.51
CA VAL A 20 -9.93 -27.04 -17.49
C VAL A 20 -10.46 -27.08 -16.05
N MET A 21 -10.28 -28.19 -15.33
CA MET A 21 -10.73 -28.31 -13.94
C MET A 21 -10.02 -27.32 -13.01
N GLY A 22 -8.70 -27.19 -13.10
CA GLY A 22 -7.92 -26.27 -12.27
C GLY A 22 -8.30 -24.81 -12.51
N LEU A 23 -8.43 -24.41 -13.79
CA LEU A 23 -8.87 -23.05 -14.15
C LEU A 23 -10.33 -22.80 -13.75
N ALA A 24 -11.21 -23.79 -13.90
CA ALA A 24 -12.60 -23.69 -13.44
C ALA A 24 -12.63 -23.43 -11.92
N ILE A 25 -11.92 -24.23 -11.12
CA ILE A 25 -11.87 -24.06 -9.66
C ILE A 25 -11.30 -22.69 -9.29
N PHE A 26 -10.22 -22.25 -9.95
CA PHE A 26 -9.62 -20.95 -9.71
C PHE A 26 -10.61 -19.79 -9.98
N LEU A 27 -11.31 -19.82 -11.12
CA LEU A 27 -12.32 -18.82 -11.47
C LEU A 27 -13.53 -18.87 -10.53
N LEU A 28 -13.95 -20.07 -10.11
CA LEU A 28 -15.04 -20.25 -9.15
C LEU A 28 -14.68 -19.74 -7.76
N LEU A 29 -13.44 -19.92 -7.30
CA LEU A 29 -12.98 -19.38 -6.01
C LEU A 29 -13.07 -17.85 -5.99
N ASN A 30 -12.62 -17.20 -7.06
CA ASN A 30 -12.74 -15.75 -7.20
C ASN A 30 -14.22 -15.30 -7.19
N LEU A 31 -15.10 -16.05 -7.87
CA LEU A 31 -16.53 -15.78 -7.88
C LEU A 31 -17.18 -15.96 -6.50
N ILE A 32 -16.74 -16.94 -5.70
CA ILE A 32 -17.25 -17.14 -4.32
C ILE A 32 -16.93 -15.93 -3.45
N ILE A 33 -15.71 -15.40 -3.53
CA ILE A 33 -15.30 -14.19 -2.79
C ILE A 33 -16.13 -12.98 -3.23
N ALA A 34 -16.31 -12.81 -4.55
CA ALA A 34 -17.11 -11.70 -5.07
C ALA A 34 -18.59 -11.77 -4.64
N LEU A 35 -19.16 -12.97 -4.54
CA LEU A 35 -20.55 -13.16 -4.14
C LEU A 35 -20.75 -13.29 -2.62
N SER A 36 -19.70 -13.46 -1.81
CA SER A 36 -19.84 -13.62 -0.35
C SER A 36 -20.38 -12.37 0.33
N GLY A 37 -20.14 -11.18 -0.22
CA GLY A 37 -20.74 -9.93 0.25
C GLY A 37 -22.27 -9.97 0.22
N LEU A 38 -22.88 -10.62 -0.77
CA LEU A 38 -24.34 -10.77 -0.85
C LEU A 38 -24.91 -11.69 0.25
N MET A 39 -24.09 -12.63 0.75
CA MET A 39 -24.48 -13.51 1.86
C MET A 39 -24.40 -12.78 3.21
N ALA A 40 -23.36 -11.99 3.42
CA ALA A 40 -23.17 -11.17 4.62
C ALA A 40 -24.19 -10.03 4.71
N ASP A 41 -24.44 -9.32 3.60
CA ASP A 41 -25.27 -8.11 3.60
C ASP A 41 -26.77 -8.39 3.46
N ARG A 42 -27.15 -9.45 2.75
CA ARG A 42 -28.56 -9.71 2.36
C ARG A 42 -29.10 -11.08 2.80
N GLY A 43 -28.33 -11.86 3.55
CA GLY A 43 -28.79 -13.13 4.13
C GLY A 43 -29.21 -14.17 3.09
N VAL A 44 -28.53 -14.22 1.94
CA VAL A 44 -28.80 -15.18 0.87
C VAL A 44 -28.34 -16.57 1.31
N GLY A 45 -29.24 -17.56 1.28
CA GLY A 45 -28.92 -18.93 1.71
C GLY A 45 -27.86 -19.61 0.84
N VAL A 46 -27.04 -20.49 1.45
CA VAL A 46 -25.94 -21.22 0.79
C VAL A 46 -26.40 -21.99 -0.46
N LEU A 47 -27.61 -22.55 -0.44
CA LEU A 47 -28.17 -23.29 -1.58
C LEU A 47 -28.46 -22.39 -2.78
N ALA A 48 -28.92 -21.15 -2.55
CA ALA A 48 -29.12 -20.18 -3.61
C ALA A 48 -27.78 -19.74 -4.20
N MET A 49 -26.77 -19.58 -3.36
CA MET A 49 -25.40 -19.28 -3.80
C MET A 49 -24.80 -20.39 -4.67
N ALA A 50 -24.91 -21.65 -4.23
CA ALA A 50 -24.45 -22.80 -5.01
C ALA A 50 -25.14 -22.88 -6.38
N ARG A 51 -26.43 -22.53 -6.45
CA ARG A 51 -27.17 -22.46 -7.72
C ARG A 51 -26.67 -21.35 -8.63
N LEU A 52 -26.40 -20.15 -8.11
CA LEU A 52 -25.82 -19.03 -8.87
C LEU A 52 -24.45 -19.39 -9.45
N ILE A 53 -23.59 -20.03 -8.65
CA ILE A 53 -22.27 -20.48 -9.08
C ILE A 53 -22.39 -21.51 -10.21
N LEU A 54 -23.29 -22.48 -10.08
CA LEU A 54 -23.52 -23.49 -11.11
C LEU A 54 -24.03 -22.88 -12.43
N LEU A 55 -24.89 -21.86 -12.35
CA LEU A 55 -25.40 -21.13 -13.52
C LEU A 55 -24.34 -20.24 -14.18
N ARG A 56 -23.30 -19.79 -13.46
CA ARG A 56 -22.22 -19.00 -14.06
C ARG A 56 -21.12 -19.86 -14.71
N LEU A 57 -21.04 -21.14 -14.37
CA LEU A 57 -19.97 -22.04 -14.82
C LEU A 57 -19.81 -22.12 -16.36
N PRO A 58 -20.87 -22.22 -17.18
CA PRO A 58 -20.72 -22.29 -18.64
C PRO A 58 -20.09 -21.04 -19.26
N ASP A 59 -20.35 -19.86 -18.70
CA ASP A 59 -19.72 -18.60 -19.11
C ASP A 59 -18.21 -18.63 -18.83
N LEU A 60 -17.81 -19.10 -17.64
CA LEU A 60 -16.40 -19.26 -17.28
C LEU A 60 -15.66 -20.26 -18.18
N MET A 61 -16.35 -21.29 -18.70
CA MET A 61 -15.76 -22.27 -19.61
C MET A 61 -15.34 -21.65 -20.95
N VAL A 62 -16.01 -20.58 -21.39
CA VAL A 62 -15.67 -19.88 -22.64
C VAL A 62 -14.24 -19.33 -22.61
N VAL A 63 -13.81 -18.87 -21.44
CA VAL A 63 -12.45 -18.37 -21.17
C VAL A 63 -11.49 -19.52 -20.83
N ALA A 64 -11.95 -20.52 -20.07
CA ALA A 64 -11.10 -21.62 -19.62
C ALA A 64 -10.63 -22.55 -20.75
N PHE A 65 -11.45 -22.81 -21.78
CA PHE A 65 -11.10 -23.78 -22.84
C PHE A 65 -9.85 -23.42 -23.66
N PRO A 66 -9.69 -22.20 -24.22
CA PRO A 66 -8.45 -21.83 -24.91
C PRO A 66 -7.23 -21.89 -23.99
N MET A 67 -7.35 -21.34 -22.77
CA MET A 67 -6.26 -21.32 -21.79
C MET A 67 -5.81 -22.73 -21.41
N ALA A 68 -6.77 -23.63 -21.13
CA ALA A 68 -6.50 -25.02 -20.80
C ALA A 68 -5.77 -25.77 -21.92
N LEU A 69 -6.09 -25.49 -23.19
CA LEU A 69 -5.37 -26.08 -24.32
C LEU A 69 -3.91 -25.64 -24.36
N LEU A 70 -3.63 -24.37 -24.08
CA LEU A 70 -2.25 -23.88 -24.02
C LEU A 70 -1.46 -24.55 -22.90
N PHE A 71 -2.03 -24.65 -21.69
CA PHE A 71 -1.42 -25.41 -20.58
C PHE A 71 -1.22 -26.88 -20.94
N ALA A 72 -2.19 -27.51 -21.60
CA ALA A 72 -2.10 -28.89 -22.03
C ALA A 72 -0.95 -29.12 -23.01
N ILE A 73 -0.74 -28.17 -23.94
CA ILE A 73 0.40 -28.20 -24.87
C ILE A 73 1.70 -28.12 -24.08
N PHE A 74 1.87 -27.14 -23.19
CA PHE A 74 3.13 -27.00 -22.44
C PHE A 74 3.42 -28.16 -21.49
N LEU A 75 2.40 -28.74 -20.85
CA LEU A 75 2.56 -29.88 -19.95
C LEU A 75 2.79 -31.19 -20.72
N GLY A 76 1.92 -31.51 -21.69
CA GLY A 76 1.99 -32.74 -22.47
C GLY A 76 3.20 -32.75 -23.41
N LEU A 77 3.38 -31.70 -24.21
CA LEU A 77 4.53 -31.61 -25.10
C LEU A 77 5.83 -31.36 -24.32
N GLY A 78 5.79 -30.59 -23.24
CA GLY A 78 6.96 -30.37 -22.38
C GLY A 78 7.47 -31.66 -21.74
N ARG A 79 6.57 -32.58 -21.35
CA ARG A 79 6.96 -33.93 -20.90
C ARG A 79 7.70 -34.68 -22.00
N LEU A 80 7.15 -34.73 -23.22
CA LEU A 80 7.78 -35.42 -24.35
C LEU A 80 9.17 -34.83 -24.71
N VAL A 81 9.34 -33.51 -24.57
CA VAL A 81 10.63 -32.84 -24.77
C VAL A 81 11.62 -33.23 -23.68
N HIS A 82 11.19 -33.23 -22.42
CA HIS A 82 12.02 -33.58 -21.27
C HIS A 82 12.47 -35.05 -21.30
N ASP A 83 11.54 -35.95 -21.62
CA ASP A 83 11.77 -37.39 -21.69
C ASP A 83 12.48 -37.80 -22.99
N ARG A 84 12.90 -36.80 -23.79
CA ARG A 84 13.66 -36.96 -25.04
C ARG A 84 12.94 -37.72 -26.14
N GLU A 85 11.65 -37.98 -25.99
CA GLU A 85 10.81 -38.64 -26.99
C GLU A 85 10.75 -37.83 -28.29
N VAL A 86 10.71 -36.50 -28.20
CA VAL A 86 10.75 -35.61 -29.38
C VAL A 86 12.06 -35.78 -30.17
N MET A 87 13.21 -35.94 -29.49
CA MET A 87 14.48 -36.20 -30.17
C MET A 87 14.50 -37.58 -30.84
N GLY A 88 13.86 -38.59 -30.22
CA GLY A 88 13.68 -39.91 -30.83
C GLY A 88 12.83 -39.87 -32.10
N ILE A 89 11.76 -39.06 -32.10
CA ILE A 89 10.89 -38.84 -33.27
C ILE A 89 11.63 -38.11 -34.40
N GLU A 90 12.46 -37.11 -34.06
CA GLU A 90 13.30 -36.39 -35.02
C GLU A 90 14.36 -37.32 -35.66
N ALA A 91 14.99 -38.21 -34.88
CA ALA A 91 15.93 -39.20 -35.39
C ALA A 91 15.27 -40.21 -36.36
N GLY A 92 13.96 -40.43 -36.24
CA GLY A 92 13.14 -41.21 -37.17
C GLY A 92 12.78 -40.49 -38.48
N GLY A 93 13.33 -39.30 -38.74
CA GLY A 93 13.14 -38.54 -39.98
C GLY A 93 11.85 -37.71 -40.04
N ILE A 94 11.13 -37.55 -38.92
CA ILE A 94 9.91 -36.74 -38.88
C ILE A 94 10.27 -35.28 -38.57
N SER A 95 9.95 -34.37 -39.48
CA SER A 95 10.16 -32.93 -39.30
C SER A 95 9.34 -32.36 -38.14
N ARG A 96 9.88 -31.35 -37.45
CA ARG A 96 9.24 -30.69 -36.29
C ARG A 96 7.88 -30.09 -36.65
N ARG A 97 7.78 -29.50 -37.84
CA ARG A 97 6.51 -28.96 -38.36
C ARG A 97 5.44 -30.03 -38.56
N ARG A 98 5.80 -31.22 -39.05
CA ARG A 98 4.87 -32.35 -39.20
C ARG A 98 4.46 -32.91 -37.84
N PHE A 99 5.38 -32.94 -36.88
CA PHE A 99 5.11 -33.40 -35.52
C PHE A 99 4.09 -32.51 -34.78
N LEU A 100 4.12 -31.19 -34.99
CA LEU A 100 3.14 -30.26 -34.40
C LEU A 100 1.76 -30.26 -35.09
N ALA A 101 1.61 -30.89 -36.27
CA ALA A 101 0.36 -30.88 -37.03
C ALA A 101 -0.90 -31.33 -36.23
N PRO A 102 -0.84 -32.36 -35.36
CA PRO A 102 -1.99 -32.78 -34.56
C PRO A 102 -2.44 -31.73 -33.51
N LEU A 103 -1.57 -30.81 -33.09
CA LEU A 103 -1.95 -29.73 -32.16
C LEU A 103 -2.93 -28.75 -32.80
N PHE A 104 -2.79 -28.47 -34.09
CA PHE A 104 -3.75 -27.63 -34.81
C PHE A 104 -5.12 -28.28 -34.91
N LEU A 105 -5.16 -29.60 -35.08
CA LEU A 105 -6.41 -30.34 -35.03
C LEU A 105 -7.04 -30.26 -33.64
N ALA A 106 -6.25 -30.37 -32.57
CA ALA A 106 -6.74 -30.15 -31.20
C ALA A 106 -7.27 -28.71 -31.01
N GLY A 107 -6.54 -27.70 -31.48
CA GLY A 107 -6.95 -26.31 -31.47
C GLY A 107 -8.26 -26.07 -32.21
N LEU A 108 -8.44 -26.67 -33.38
CA LEU A 108 -9.68 -26.58 -34.15
C LEU A 108 -10.86 -27.26 -33.44
N MET A 109 -10.64 -28.43 -32.82
CA MET A 109 -11.66 -29.14 -32.05
C MET A 109 -12.11 -28.32 -30.84
N VAL A 110 -11.16 -27.76 -30.08
CA VAL A 110 -11.46 -26.91 -28.92
C VAL A 110 -12.11 -25.60 -29.35
N ALA A 111 -11.64 -24.95 -30.42
CA ALA A 111 -12.25 -23.73 -30.96
C ALA A 111 -13.71 -23.96 -31.37
N THR A 112 -14.00 -25.07 -32.05
CA THR A 112 -15.36 -25.44 -32.44
C THR A 112 -16.23 -25.66 -31.20
N GLY A 113 -15.75 -26.43 -30.22
CA GLY A 113 -16.45 -26.63 -28.96
C GLY A 113 -16.72 -25.31 -28.22
N ASN A 114 -15.72 -24.42 -28.17
CA ASN A 114 -15.83 -23.12 -27.51
C ASN A 114 -16.85 -22.21 -28.20
N PHE A 115 -16.90 -22.23 -29.53
CA PHE A 115 -17.89 -21.47 -30.31
C PHE A 115 -19.32 -21.91 -29.99
N PHE A 116 -19.58 -23.21 -29.86
CA PHE A 116 -20.88 -23.72 -29.43
C PHE A 116 -21.24 -23.31 -28.01
N PHE A 117 -20.28 -23.38 -27.07
CA PHE A 117 -20.49 -22.93 -25.70
C PHE A 117 -20.82 -21.44 -25.65
N HIS A 118 -20.05 -20.59 -26.32
CA HIS A 118 -20.18 -19.14 -26.27
C HIS A 118 -21.49 -18.63 -26.89
N ASN A 119 -21.99 -19.27 -27.96
CA ASN A 119 -23.16 -18.75 -28.68
C ASN A 119 -24.51 -19.33 -28.22
N TRP A 120 -24.53 -20.54 -27.65
CA TRP A 120 -25.78 -21.21 -27.24
C TRP A 120 -25.87 -21.53 -25.74
N ILE A 121 -24.82 -22.11 -25.16
CA ILE A 121 -24.87 -22.63 -23.77
C ILE A 121 -24.67 -21.49 -22.77
N ALA A 122 -23.64 -20.67 -22.96
CA ALA A 122 -23.30 -19.57 -22.06
C ALA A 122 -24.42 -18.51 -21.97
N PRO A 123 -25.01 -18.00 -23.07
CA PRO A 123 -26.07 -17.00 -22.97
C PRO A 123 -27.33 -17.51 -22.28
N LEU A 124 -27.69 -18.79 -22.49
CA LEU A 124 -28.83 -19.42 -21.81
C LEU A 124 -28.60 -19.50 -20.29
N SER A 125 -27.39 -19.91 -19.89
CA SER A 125 -27.03 -20.04 -18.48
C SER A 125 -26.89 -18.68 -17.81
N GLU A 126 -26.32 -17.71 -18.52
CA GLU A 126 -26.15 -16.34 -18.05
C GLU A 126 -27.49 -15.64 -17.85
N HIS A 127 -28.44 -15.84 -18.77
CA HIS A 127 -29.79 -15.32 -18.59
C HIS A 127 -30.49 -15.91 -17.34
N ALA A 128 -30.35 -17.21 -17.11
CA ALA A 128 -30.88 -17.85 -15.90
C ALA A 128 -30.19 -17.35 -14.62
N TYR A 129 -28.89 -17.10 -14.67
CA TYR A 129 -28.11 -16.50 -13.58
C TYR A 129 -28.62 -15.08 -13.25
N GLN A 130 -28.76 -14.22 -14.27
CA GLN A 130 -29.24 -12.85 -14.11
C GLN A 130 -30.67 -12.81 -13.58
N MET A 131 -31.55 -13.72 -14.03
CA MET A 131 -32.91 -13.83 -13.48
C MET A 131 -32.92 -14.19 -11.98
N GLU A 132 -32.09 -15.13 -11.54
CA GLU A 132 -32.00 -15.48 -10.12
C GLU A 132 -31.38 -14.35 -9.28
N ILE A 133 -30.37 -13.65 -9.80
CA ILE A 133 -29.84 -12.44 -9.15
C ILE A 133 -30.91 -11.36 -9.01
N ARG A 134 -31.63 -11.05 -10.09
CA ARG A 134 -32.73 -10.07 -10.07
C ARG A 134 -33.78 -10.47 -9.02
N ARG A 135 -34.16 -11.76 -8.96
CA ARG A 135 -35.10 -12.26 -7.94
C ARG A 135 -34.57 -12.08 -6.50
N ILE A 136 -33.29 -12.28 -6.27
CA ILE A 136 -32.67 -12.15 -4.94
C ILE A 136 -32.54 -10.68 -4.51
N ILE A 137 -32.14 -9.80 -5.44
CA ILE A 137 -31.99 -8.36 -5.20
C ILE A 137 -33.37 -7.70 -5.00
N PHE A 138 -34.36 -8.07 -5.81
CA PHE A 138 -35.67 -7.43 -5.85
C PHE A 138 -36.74 -8.20 -5.06
N ARG A 139 -36.48 -8.63 -3.81
CA ARG A 139 -37.45 -9.30 -2.90
C ARG A 139 -38.78 -8.52 -2.77
N GLY A 140 -39.67 -8.62 -3.76
CA GLY A 140 -40.98 -7.99 -3.79
C GLY A 140 -41.04 -6.47 -3.98
N ARG A 141 -39.93 -5.76 -4.26
CA ARG A 141 -39.94 -4.35 -4.67
C ARG A 141 -39.28 -4.19 -6.02
N LEU A 142 -40.02 -3.66 -6.98
CA LEU A 142 -39.54 -3.38 -8.34
C LEU A 142 -38.38 -2.39 -8.29
N PRO A 143 -37.38 -2.52 -9.17
CA PRO A 143 -36.25 -1.58 -9.26
C PRO A 143 -36.69 -0.15 -9.55
N HIS A 144 -36.00 0.82 -8.94
CA HIS A 144 -35.99 2.21 -9.39
C HIS A 144 -35.59 2.25 -10.86
N ILE A 145 -36.58 2.53 -11.72
CA ILE A 145 -36.38 2.73 -13.15
C ILE A 145 -35.50 3.97 -13.30
N ARG A 146 -34.31 3.81 -13.88
CA ARG A 146 -33.51 4.95 -14.35
C ARG A 146 -34.35 5.70 -15.38
N SER A 147 -34.39 7.02 -15.25
CA SER A 147 -34.98 7.89 -16.28
C SER A 147 -34.39 7.54 -17.66
N HIS A 148 -35.20 7.62 -18.73
CA HIS A 148 -34.82 7.33 -20.13
C HIS A 148 -34.70 5.83 -20.50
N THR A 149 -35.69 5.00 -20.15
CA THR A 149 -35.64 3.58 -20.53
C THR A 149 -36.32 3.33 -21.89
N PHE A 150 -35.61 2.61 -22.77
CA PHE A 150 -36.08 2.18 -24.09
C PHE A 150 -36.46 0.70 -24.04
N PHE A 151 -37.69 0.38 -24.45
CA PHE A 151 -38.19 -0.99 -24.54
C PHE A 151 -38.72 -1.27 -25.95
N THR A 152 -38.50 -2.49 -26.42
CA THR A 152 -39.06 -2.96 -27.70
C THR A 152 -40.35 -3.72 -27.44
N GLY A 153 -41.42 -3.33 -28.14
CA GLY A 153 -42.73 -3.97 -28.09
C GLY A 153 -42.87 -5.16 -29.03
N PRO A 154 -44.06 -5.79 -29.07
CA PRO A 154 -44.42 -6.73 -30.12
C PRO A 154 -44.37 -6.06 -31.51
N GLY A 155 -43.79 -6.74 -32.50
CA GLY A 155 -43.59 -6.19 -33.86
C GLY A 155 -42.39 -5.24 -33.95
N GLU A 156 -42.37 -4.36 -34.97
CA GLU A 156 -41.34 -3.32 -35.12
C GLU A 156 -41.72 -2.04 -34.32
N THR A 157 -42.05 -2.20 -33.03
CA THR A 157 -42.52 -1.10 -32.17
C THR A 157 -41.50 -0.75 -31.08
N PHE A 158 -41.25 0.55 -30.88
CA PHE A 158 -40.35 1.08 -29.85
C PHE A 158 -41.13 1.92 -28.86
N PHE A 159 -40.88 1.72 -27.57
CA PHE A 159 -41.43 2.49 -26.47
C PHE A 159 -40.31 3.21 -25.74
N TYR A 160 -40.47 4.50 -25.53
CA TYR A 160 -39.59 5.35 -24.75
C TYR A 160 -40.39 6.01 -23.64
N GLY A 161 -39.84 6.01 -22.43
CA GLY A 161 -40.41 6.66 -21.27
C GLY A 161 -39.38 7.52 -20.56
N ARG A 162 -39.72 8.78 -20.27
CA ARG A 162 -38.82 9.74 -19.61
C ARG A 162 -38.64 9.42 -18.13
N SER A 163 -39.73 9.21 -17.40
CA SER A 163 -39.71 8.88 -15.97
C SER A 163 -40.85 7.95 -15.61
N PHE A 164 -40.68 7.16 -14.55
CA PHE A 164 -41.71 6.28 -14.00
C PHE A 164 -41.91 6.61 -12.52
N ASP A 165 -43.15 6.89 -12.13
CA ASP A 165 -43.52 7.12 -10.74
C ASP A 165 -44.03 5.82 -10.11
N GLU A 166 -43.28 5.29 -9.16
CA GLU A 166 -43.54 4.02 -8.47
C GLU A 166 -44.78 4.04 -7.58
N ARG A 167 -45.24 5.22 -7.13
CA ARG A 167 -46.41 5.32 -6.23
C ARG A 167 -47.72 5.11 -6.97
N ASP A 168 -47.80 5.62 -8.20
CA ASP A 168 -49.02 5.66 -8.99
C ASP A 168 -48.98 4.71 -10.22
N GLY A 169 -47.83 4.09 -10.49
CA GLY A 169 -47.62 3.20 -11.64
C GLY A 169 -47.70 3.93 -12.98
N THR A 170 -47.38 5.22 -13.00
CA THR A 170 -47.51 6.10 -14.17
C THR A 170 -46.15 6.39 -14.81
N LEU A 171 -46.04 6.18 -16.12
CA LEU A 171 -44.95 6.70 -16.93
C LEU A 171 -45.25 8.10 -17.42
N GLN A 172 -44.25 8.96 -17.45
CA GLN A 172 -44.34 10.31 -17.98
C GLN A 172 -43.41 10.48 -19.18
N GLY A 173 -43.81 11.32 -20.13
CA GLY A 173 -43.04 11.62 -21.34
C GLY A 173 -42.85 10.38 -22.20
N ILE A 174 -43.95 9.83 -22.68
CA ILE A 174 -43.99 8.60 -23.48
C ILE A 174 -43.84 8.94 -24.95
N LEU A 175 -43.00 8.19 -25.66
CA LEU A 175 -42.82 8.25 -27.10
C LEU A 175 -42.83 6.82 -27.66
N ILE A 176 -43.67 6.58 -28.66
CA ILE A 176 -43.87 5.28 -29.28
C ILE A 176 -43.56 5.41 -30.76
N HIS A 177 -42.63 4.62 -31.27
CA HIS A 177 -42.42 4.50 -32.71
C HIS A 177 -42.99 3.17 -33.18
N ASP A 178 -44.05 3.21 -33.98
CA ASP A 178 -44.63 2.03 -34.62
C ASP A 178 -44.20 2.00 -36.09
N MET A 179 -43.24 1.13 -36.40
CA MET A 179 -42.74 0.91 -37.77
C MET A 179 -43.53 -0.20 -38.48
N GLY A 180 -44.22 -1.07 -37.72
CA GLY A 180 -45.06 -2.16 -38.23
C GLY A 180 -46.45 -1.68 -38.64
N GLY A 181 -46.95 -0.60 -38.04
CA GLY A 181 -48.29 -0.06 -38.23
C GLY A 181 -49.39 -1.00 -37.70
N ASP A 182 -49.07 -1.74 -36.64
CA ASP A 182 -49.93 -2.77 -36.05
C ASP A 182 -50.69 -2.25 -34.81
N LEU A 183 -50.23 -1.17 -34.17
CA LEU A 183 -50.82 -0.65 -32.92
C LEU A 183 -52.05 0.24 -33.14
N VAL A 184 -52.14 0.91 -34.29
CA VAL A 184 -53.24 1.83 -34.63
C VAL A 184 -53.63 1.62 -36.10
N PRO A 185 -54.94 1.53 -36.45
CA PRO A 185 -55.37 1.27 -37.81
C PRO A 185 -54.85 2.33 -38.79
N ARG A 186 -54.17 1.87 -39.85
CA ARG A 186 -53.56 2.73 -40.88
C ARG A 186 -54.60 3.59 -41.59
N LYS A 187 -54.29 4.88 -41.74
CA LYS A 187 -55.10 5.84 -42.50
C LYS A 187 -54.20 6.54 -43.53
N GLY A 188 -54.48 6.33 -44.82
CA GLY A 188 -53.67 6.88 -45.93
C GLY A 188 -52.34 6.14 -46.16
N ASP A 189 -51.38 6.80 -46.81
CA ASP A 189 -50.05 6.26 -47.20
C ASP A 189 -49.03 6.23 -46.04
N ALA A 190 -49.46 6.41 -44.79
CA ALA A 190 -48.58 6.41 -43.63
C ALA A 190 -48.02 5.00 -43.35
N THR A 191 -46.69 4.89 -43.36
CA THR A 191 -45.94 3.63 -43.11
C THR A 191 -45.19 3.62 -41.79
N MET A 192 -44.98 4.78 -41.16
CA MET A 192 -44.37 4.88 -39.83
C MET A 192 -45.24 5.79 -38.98
N MET A 193 -45.49 5.42 -37.72
CA MET A 193 -46.24 6.25 -36.79
C MET A 193 -45.39 6.58 -35.56
N VAL A 194 -45.52 7.81 -35.08
CA VAL A 194 -44.88 8.29 -33.85
C VAL A 194 -45.97 8.80 -32.91
N ILE A 195 -46.13 8.16 -31.76
CA ILE A 195 -47.13 8.54 -30.74
C ILE A 195 -46.39 9.17 -29.56
N THR A 196 -46.68 10.42 -29.25
CA THR A 196 -46.20 11.09 -28.04
C THR A 196 -47.33 11.19 -27.02
N ALA A 197 -47.10 10.94 -25.74
CA ALA A 197 -48.09 11.13 -24.68
C ALA A 197 -47.43 11.69 -23.40
N GLU A 198 -48.17 12.54 -22.67
CA GLU A 198 -47.64 13.15 -21.44
C GLU A 198 -47.59 12.14 -20.29
N LYS A 199 -48.62 11.30 -20.15
CA LYS A 199 -48.75 10.29 -19.09
C LYS A 199 -49.25 8.96 -19.65
N GLY A 200 -48.88 7.85 -19.03
CA GLY A 200 -49.42 6.54 -19.37
C GLY A 200 -49.37 5.57 -18.21
N ARG A 201 -50.39 4.72 -18.11
CA ARG A 201 -50.55 3.73 -17.03
C ARG A 201 -50.89 2.36 -17.61
N TRP A 202 -50.29 1.31 -17.07
CA TRP A 202 -50.71 -0.05 -17.36
C TRP A 202 -51.92 -0.44 -16.51
N VAL A 203 -52.94 -0.95 -17.17
CA VAL A 203 -54.11 -1.58 -16.54
C VAL A 203 -54.31 -2.91 -17.26
N ASP A 204 -54.17 -4.00 -16.51
CA ASP A 204 -54.17 -5.38 -17.03
C ASP A 204 -53.09 -5.63 -18.11
N GLU A 205 -53.48 -5.84 -19.38
CA GLU A 205 -52.60 -6.05 -20.54
C GLU A 205 -52.65 -4.88 -21.55
N ALA A 206 -53.33 -3.80 -21.17
CA ALA A 206 -53.53 -2.62 -21.99
C ALA A 206 -52.81 -1.40 -21.40
N TRP A 207 -52.31 -0.56 -22.29
CA TRP A 207 -51.62 0.66 -21.95
C TRP A 207 -52.51 1.85 -22.23
N ILE A 208 -52.89 2.55 -21.16
CA ILE A 208 -53.74 3.74 -21.24
C ILE A 208 -52.82 4.95 -21.27
N LEU A 209 -52.76 5.62 -22.42
CA LEU A 209 -51.98 6.85 -22.64
C LEU A 209 -52.92 8.05 -22.56
N ALA A 210 -52.51 9.09 -21.85
CA ALA A 210 -53.24 10.33 -21.69
C ALA A 210 -52.49 11.51 -22.32
N ASP A 211 -53.28 12.43 -22.89
CA ASP A 211 -52.83 13.71 -23.45
C ASP A 211 -51.65 13.57 -24.42
N GLY A 212 -51.95 13.07 -25.63
CA GLY A 212 -50.95 12.73 -26.62
C GLY A 212 -51.31 13.08 -28.06
N VAL A 213 -50.32 12.91 -28.94
CA VAL A 213 -50.38 13.22 -30.37
C VAL A 213 -49.77 12.08 -31.17
N ILE A 214 -50.42 11.69 -32.26
CA ILE A 214 -49.97 10.69 -33.23
C ILE A 214 -49.54 11.42 -34.49
N PHE A 215 -48.32 11.18 -34.94
CA PHE A 215 -47.77 11.63 -36.21
C PHE A 215 -47.64 10.44 -37.15
N GLY A 216 -48.28 10.51 -38.33
CA GLY A 216 -48.12 9.52 -39.39
C GLY A 216 -47.16 10.01 -40.47
N TYR A 217 -46.16 9.22 -40.83
CA TYR A 217 -45.16 9.55 -41.86
C TYR A 217 -45.21 8.56 -43.03
N ASP A 218 -44.99 9.06 -44.25
CA ASP A 218 -44.82 8.23 -45.45
C ASP A 218 -43.41 7.61 -45.52
N ARG A 219 -43.16 6.74 -46.52
CA ARG A 219 -41.84 6.11 -46.75
C ARG A 219 -40.72 7.11 -47.06
N GLN A 220 -41.05 8.36 -47.37
CA GLN A 220 -40.11 9.43 -47.66
C GLN A 220 -39.91 10.35 -46.44
N GLY A 221 -40.49 10.02 -45.28
CA GLY A 221 -40.38 10.79 -44.05
C GLY A 221 -41.23 12.06 -44.02
N ARG A 222 -42.19 12.22 -44.94
CA ARG A 222 -43.11 13.36 -44.93
C ARG A 222 -44.28 13.08 -44.01
N LEU A 223 -44.65 14.09 -43.23
CA LEU A 223 -45.80 14.03 -42.34
C LEU A 223 -47.10 13.96 -43.17
N VAL A 224 -47.81 12.84 -43.07
CA VAL A 224 -49.07 12.54 -43.76
C VAL A 224 -50.28 13.04 -42.97
N TYR A 225 -50.28 12.84 -41.65
CA TYR A 225 -51.34 13.34 -40.76
C TYR A 225 -50.85 13.48 -39.32
N THR A 226 -51.56 14.33 -38.57
CA THR A 226 -51.39 14.51 -37.12
C THR A 226 -52.75 14.36 -36.43
N ALA A 227 -52.83 13.59 -35.36
CA ALA A 227 -54.05 13.40 -34.57
C ALA A 227 -53.77 13.51 -33.07
N SER A 228 -54.51 14.34 -32.35
CA SER A 228 -54.41 14.46 -30.88
C SER A 228 -55.46 13.60 -30.18
N PHE A 229 -55.13 13.03 -29.02
CA PHE A 229 -56.05 12.27 -28.17
C PHE A 229 -55.92 12.70 -26.71
N THR A 230 -57.04 12.69 -25.99
CA THR A 230 -57.05 12.90 -24.53
C THR A 230 -56.78 11.59 -23.78
N SER A 231 -57.27 10.46 -24.30
CA SER A 231 -56.96 9.13 -23.80
C SER A 231 -57.04 8.11 -24.93
N ILE A 232 -56.05 7.20 -25.02
CA ILE A 232 -56.05 6.07 -25.97
C ILE A 232 -55.57 4.82 -25.23
N GLU A 233 -56.22 3.69 -25.53
CA GLU A 233 -55.89 2.40 -24.95
C GLU A 233 -55.22 1.52 -26.01
N ILE A 234 -54.00 1.07 -25.74
CA ILE A 234 -53.20 0.22 -26.63
C ILE A 234 -53.09 -1.17 -25.99
N ALA A 235 -53.72 -2.18 -26.59
CA ALA A 235 -53.59 -3.55 -26.12
C ALA A 235 -52.19 -4.10 -26.44
N THR A 236 -51.38 -4.32 -25.41
CA THR A 236 -49.98 -4.79 -25.54
C THR A 236 -49.79 -6.27 -25.28
N GLY A 237 -50.77 -6.96 -24.68
CA GLY A 237 -50.78 -8.42 -24.46
C GLY A 237 -49.78 -8.93 -23.41
N HIS A 238 -49.15 -8.03 -22.65
CA HIS A 238 -48.12 -8.33 -21.63
C HIS A 238 -48.28 -7.37 -20.44
N THR A 239 -47.89 -7.80 -19.24
CA THR A 239 -47.94 -6.94 -18.04
C THR A 239 -46.73 -6.01 -17.97
N GLY A 240 -46.88 -4.82 -17.36
CA GLY A 240 -45.79 -3.84 -17.24
C GLY A 240 -44.54 -4.35 -16.51
N ALA A 241 -44.68 -5.34 -15.62
CA ALA A 241 -43.56 -5.96 -14.91
C ALA A 241 -42.69 -6.86 -15.81
N ASP A 242 -43.28 -7.52 -16.82
CA ASP A 242 -42.56 -8.39 -17.74
C ASP A 242 -41.64 -7.59 -18.68
N PHE A 243 -42.05 -6.38 -19.07
CA PHE A 243 -41.24 -5.47 -19.89
C PHE A 243 -40.03 -4.91 -19.14
N VAL A 244 -40.18 -4.59 -17.85
CA VAL A 244 -39.09 -4.05 -17.02
C VAL A 244 -38.08 -5.14 -16.64
N LEU A 245 -38.55 -6.36 -16.32
CA LEU A 245 -37.67 -7.48 -15.95
C LEU A 245 -37.06 -8.21 -17.17
N GLY A 246 -37.59 -8.01 -18.38
CA GLY A 246 -37.19 -8.68 -19.62
C GLY A 246 -35.98 -8.09 -20.36
N THR A 247 -35.37 -7.00 -19.89
CA THR A 247 -34.21 -6.40 -20.57
C THR A 247 -32.98 -7.31 -20.42
N LYS A 248 -32.55 -7.93 -21.52
CA LYS A 248 -31.34 -8.77 -21.59
C LYS A 248 -30.09 -7.91 -21.82
N SER A 249 -29.03 -8.16 -21.07
CA SER A 249 -27.70 -7.62 -21.39
C SER A 249 -27.08 -8.33 -22.60
N PRO A 250 -26.08 -7.75 -23.29
CA PRO A 250 -25.45 -8.37 -24.47
C PRO A 250 -24.87 -9.77 -24.21
N SER A 251 -24.41 -10.06 -23.00
CA SER A 251 -23.91 -11.38 -22.59
C SER A 251 -25.03 -12.42 -22.38
N GLU A 252 -26.27 -11.98 -22.14
CA GLU A 252 -27.46 -12.85 -22.04
C GLU A 252 -28.08 -13.18 -23.41
N MET A 253 -27.70 -12.44 -24.46
CA MET A 253 -28.28 -12.61 -25.80
C MET A 253 -27.64 -13.78 -26.55
N ARG A 254 -28.46 -14.52 -27.29
CA ARG A 254 -27.96 -15.46 -28.31
C ARG A 254 -27.42 -14.68 -29.52
N LEU A 255 -26.62 -15.35 -30.36
CA LEU A 255 -26.09 -14.73 -31.58
C LEU A 255 -27.19 -14.15 -32.48
N GLU A 256 -28.30 -14.88 -32.62
CA GLU A 256 -29.47 -14.46 -33.41
C GLU A 256 -30.13 -13.20 -32.82
N GLU A 257 -30.34 -13.18 -31.50
CA GLU A 257 -30.92 -12.04 -30.77
C GLU A 257 -30.01 -10.80 -30.86
N LEU A 258 -28.69 -11.00 -30.76
CA LEU A 258 -27.68 -9.93 -30.86
C LEU A 258 -27.67 -9.29 -32.25
N LEU A 259 -27.71 -10.10 -33.31
CA LEU A 259 -27.74 -9.60 -34.70
C LEU A 259 -29.02 -8.82 -35.00
N ILE A 260 -30.17 -9.33 -34.55
CA ILE A 260 -31.46 -8.63 -34.67
C ILE A 260 -31.40 -7.29 -33.93
N ARG A 261 -30.85 -7.25 -32.71
CA ARG A 261 -30.71 -6.02 -31.91
C ARG A 261 -29.83 -4.98 -32.58
N ILE A 262 -28.70 -5.39 -33.16
CA ILE A 262 -27.78 -4.50 -33.89
C ILE A 262 -28.49 -3.88 -35.10
N GLU A 263 -29.17 -4.70 -35.91
CA GLU A 263 -29.89 -4.22 -37.09
C GLU A 263 -31.03 -3.25 -36.72
N MET A 264 -31.77 -3.55 -35.65
CA MET A 264 -32.82 -2.67 -35.14
C MET A 264 -32.26 -1.31 -34.69
N LEU A 265 -31.21 -1.29 -33.88
CA LEU A 265 -30.61 -0.03 -33.38
C LEU A 265 -29.97 0.78 -34.52
N ARG A 266 -29.36 0.08 -35.48
CA ARG A 266 -28.80 0.72 -36.69
C ARG A 266 -29.88 1.42 -37.52
N ARG A 267 -31.06 0.79 -37.69
CA ARG A 267 -32.20 1.41 -38.39
C ARG A 267 -32.78 2.59 -37.62
N ALA A 268 -32.72 2.56 -36.29
CA ALA A 268 -33.13 3.67 -35.42
C ALA A 268 -32.10 4.82 -35.37
N GLY A 269 -30.95 4.70 -36.05
CA GLY A 269 -29.88 5.71 -36.03
C GLY A 269 -29.13 5.80 -34.70
N LEU A 270 -29.23 4.77 -33.85
CA LEU A 270 -28.60 4.71 -32.54
C LEU A 270 -27.22 4.04 -32.62
N ASP A 271 -26.36 4.35 -31.65
CA ASP A 271 -25.02 3.77 -31.58
C ASP A 271 -25.09 2.24 -31.35
N THR A 272 -24.30 1.52 -32.16
CA THR A 272 -24.21 0.06 -32.14
C THR A 272 -22.79 -0.43 -31.90
N ILE A 273 -21.80 0.46 -31.71
CA ILE A 273 -20.37 0.13 -31.61
C ILE A 273 -20.12 -0.95 -30.56
N ARG A 274 -20.68 -0.79 -29.36
CA ARG A 274 -20.51 -1.76 -28.25
C ARG A 274 -21.03 -3.17 -28.60
N LEU A 275 -22.17 -3.25 -29.28
CA LEU A 275 -22.77 -4.53 -29.70
C LEU A 275 -22.01 -5.15 -30.89
N GLN A 276 -21.45 -4.32 -31.78
CA GLN A 276 -20.61 -4.78 -32.87
C GLN A 276 -19.28 -5.36 -32.36
N VAL A 277 -18.67 -4.76 -31.34
CA VAL A 277 -17.45 -5.30 -30.69
C VAL A 277 -17.76 -6.68 -30.11
N GLU A 278 -18.85 -6.79 -29.35
CA GLU A 278 -19.32 -8.05 -28.77
C GLU A 278 -19.54 -9.13 -29.85
N LEU A 279 -20.17 -8.75 -30.98
CA LEU A 279 -20.37 -9.65 -32.11
C LEU A 279 -19.03 -10.18 -32.65
N HIS A 280 -18.04 -9.31 -32.86
CA HIS A 280 -16.72 -9.73 -33.36
C HIS A 280 -15.97 -10.61 -32.33
N SER A 281 -16.05 -10.30 -31.04
CA SER A 281 -15.46 -11.09 -29.96
C SER A 281 -16.05 -12.50 -29.85
N ARG A 282 -17.35 -12.68 -30.16
CA ARG A 282 -18.00 -14.00 -30.19
C ARG A 282 -17.39 -14.98 -31.19
N PHE A 283 -16.80 -14.48 -32.28
CA PHE A 283 -16.07 -15.29 -33.26
C PHE A 283 -14.58 -15.36 -32.95
N ALA A 284 -14.00 -14.28 -32.44
CA ALA A 284 -12.57 -14.19 -32.15
C ALA A 284 -12.13 -15.06 -30.96
N ILE A 285 -12.86 -15.02 -29.83
CA ILE A 285 -12.49 -15.75 -28.60
C ILE A 285 -12.39 -17.27 -28.81
N PRO A 286 -13.33 -17.92 -29.54
CA PRO A 286 -13.18 -19.34 -29.88
C PRO A 286 -11.92 -19.65 -30.70
N LEU A 287 -11.56 -18.77 -31.64
CA LEU A 287 -10.39 -18.95 -32.51
C LEU A 287 -9.06 -18.88 -31.74
N THR A 288 -9.04 -18.25 -30.56
CA THR A 288 -7.87 -18.17 -29.67
C THR A 288 -7.27 -19.55 -29.38
N ALA A 289 -8.08 -20.61 -29.25
CA ALA A 289 -7.57 -21.97 -29.01
C ALA A 289 -6.66 -22.46 -30.15
N LEU A 290 -6.99 -22.11 -31.40
CA LEU A 290 -6.16 -22.43 -32.56
C LEU A 290 -4.88 -21.60 -32.58
N ILE A 291 -4.96 -20.32 -32.23
CA ILE A 291 -3.80 -19.42 -32.13
C ILE A 291 -2.83 -19.89 -31.03
N PHE A 292 -3.36 -20.31 -29.88
CA PHE A 292 -2.58 -20.90 -28.80
C PHE A 292 -1.92 -22.23 -29.19
N ALA A 293 -2.58 -23.05 -30.01
CA ALA A 293 -1.93 -24.22 -30.60
C ALA A 293 -0.76 -23.83 -31.51
N LEU A 294 -0.92 -22.76 -32.29
CA LEU A 294 0.08 -22.26 -33.24
C LEU A 294 1.32 -21.67 -32.58
N ILE A 295 1.15 -20.90 -31.50
CA ILE A 295 2.27 -20.28 -30.77
C ILE A 295 2.86 -21.22 -29.71
N GLY A 296 2.02 -21.97 -28.99
CA GLY A 296 2.42 -22.81 -27.86
C GLY A 296 3.30 -23.98 -28.28
N GLY A 297 2.99 -24.62 -29.41
CA GLY A 297 3.76 -25.75 -29.94
C GLY A 297 5.23 -25.41 -30.19
N PRO A 298 5.54 -24.44 -31.07
CA PRO A 298 6.91 -23.98 -31.32
C PRO A 298 7.62 -23.47 -30.07
N LEU A 299 6.93 -22.69 -29.23
CA LEU A 299 7.52 -22.09 -28.04
C LEU A 299 7.91 -23.15 -26.99
N CYS A 300 7.07 -24.16 -26.81
CA CYS A 300 7.37 -25.30 -25.95
C CYS A 300 8.63 -26.06 -26.42
N LEU A 301 8.75 -26.34 -27.72
CA LEU A 301 9.94 -27.03 -28.26
C LEU A 301 11.25 -26.23 -28.09
N ILE A 302 11.17 -24.90 -28.05
CA ILE A 302 12.33 -24.02 -27.88
C ILE A 302 12.73 -23.91 -26.40
N PHE A 303 11.77 -23.63 -25.51
CA PHE A 303 12.04 -23.22 -24.13
C PHE A 303 11.94 -24.35 -23.09
N SER A 304 11.20 -25.43 -23.35
CA SER A 304 10.96 -26.51 -22.37
C SER A 304 12.11 -27.52 -22.23
N LYS A 305 13.28 -27.28 -22.87
CA LYS A 305 14.46 -28.15 -22.75
C LYS A 305 15.17 -28.08 -21.38
N ARG A 306 14.92 -27.03 -20.60
CA ARG A 306 15.69 -26.71 -19.37
C ARG A 306 15.00 -27.14 -18.07
N SER A 307 13.67 -27.06 -17.98
CA SER A 307 12.89 -27.63 -16.87
C SER A 307 11.40 -27.75 -17.23
N ARG A 308 10.68 -28.69 -16.59
CA ARG A 308 9.21 -28.86 -16.76
C ARG A 308 8.43 -27.66 -16.20
N ALA A 309 8.87 -27.10 -15.06
CA ALA A 309 8.23 -25.95 -14.41
C ALA A 309 8.28 -24.66 -15.25
N MET A 310 9.37 -24.45 -16.02
CA MET A 310 9.51 -23.27 -16.88
C MET A 310 8.42 -23.22 -17.97
N GLY A 311 7.96 -24.38 -18.46
CA GLY A 311 6.86 -24.44 -19.43
C GLY A 311 5.53 -23.92 -18.87
N VAL A 312 5.24 -24.22 -17.60
CA VAL A 312 4.02 -23.77 -16.91
C VAL A 312 4.03 -22.26 -16.66
N VAL A 313 5.18 -21.72 -16.26
CA VAL A 313 5.35 -20.27 -16.07
C VAL A 313 5.17 -19.54 -17.39
N ILE A 314 5.76 -20.04 -18.48
CA ILE A 314 5.63 -19.44 -19.82
C ILE A 314 4.17 -19.50 -20.30
N SER A 315 3.46 -20.61 -20.10
CA SER A 315 2.04 -20.68 -20.48
C SER A 315 1.18 -19.71 -19.68
N LEU A 316 1.42 -19.55 -18.37
CA LEU A 316 0.70 -18.59 -17.54
C LEU A 316 0.95 -17.14 -17.99
N LEU A 317 2.21 -16.78 -18.26
CA LEU A 317 2.58 -15.45 -18.77
C LEU A 317 1.95 -15.18 -20.14
N LEU A 318 1.92 -16.17 -21.04
CA LEU A 318 1.35 -16.00 -22.37
C LEU A 318 -0.18 -15.85 -22.31
N VAL A 319 -0.84 -16.60 -21.42
CA VAL A 319 -2.27 -16.41 -21.12
C VAL A 319 -2.53 -15.00 -20.61
N GLY A 320 -1.80 -14.55 -19.58
CA GLY A 320 -1.96 -13.22 -19.00
C GLY A 320 -1.74 -12.12 -20.04
N PHE A 321 -0.71 -12.25 -20.86
CA PHE A 321 -0.42 -11.29 -21.93
C PHE A 321 -1.53 -11.26 -22.98
N PHE A 322 -2.04 -12.43 -23.43
CA PHE A 322 -3.16 -12.47 -24.36
C PHE A 322 -4.43 -11.83 -23.77
N GLN A 323 -4.78 -12.15 -22.52
CA GLN A 323 -5.96 -11.60 -21.84
C GLN A 323 -5.86 -10.08 -21.67
N GLY A 324 -4.68 -9.57 -21.29
CA GLY A 324 -4.44 -8.13 -21.23
C GLY A 324 -4.65 -7.45 -22.59
N THR A 325 -4.11 -8.01 -23.67
CA THR A 325 -4.31 -7.46 -25.01
C THR A 325 -5.77 -7.54 -25.49
N LEU A 326 -6.51 -8.58 -25.10
CA LEU A 326 -7.92 -8.72 -25.44
C LEU A 326 -8.78 -7.69 -24.70
N LEU A 327 -8.58 -7.54 -23.39
CA LEU A 327 -9.27 -6.54 -22.59
C LEU A 327 -9.04 -5.13 -23.16
N TRP A 328 -7.77 -4.81 -23.46
CA TRP A 328 -7.40 -3.51 -24.00
C TRP A 328 -8.00 -3.25 -25.39
N ALA A 329 -7.99 -4.24 -26.28
CA ALA A 329 -8.60 -4.09 -27.61
C ALA A 329 -10.13 -3.93 -27.53
N GLU A 330 -10.80 -4.67 -26.64
CA GLU A 330 -12.25 -4.54 -26.45
C GLU A 330 -12.65 -3.22 -25.79
N THR A 331 -11.89 -2.70 -24.83
CA THR A 331 -12.18 -1.42 -24.18
C THR A 331 -12.06 -0.26 -25.18
N MET A 332 -10.97 -0.19 -25.94
CA MET A 332 -10.81 0.80 -27.01
C MET A 332 -11.87 0.66 -28.10
N GLY A 333 -12.26 -0.57 -28.45
CA GLY A 333 -13.34 -0.82 -29.39
C GLY A 333 -14.69 -0.32 -28.89
N ARG A 334 -15.02 -0.61 -27.63
CA ARG A 334 -16.28 -0.19 -26.99
C ARG A 334 -16.34 1.33 -26.77
N GLY A 335 -15.18 1.97 -26.62
CA GLY A 335 -15.03 3.43 -26.57
C GLY A 335 -15.05 4.12 -27.94
N GLY A 336 -15.05 3.36 -29.04
CA GLY A 336 -15.09 3.90 -30.41
C GLY A 336 -13.74 4.38 -30.96
N VAL A 337 -12.64 4.18 -30.22
CA VAL A 337 -11.27 4.59 -30.63
C VAL A 337 -10.79 3.76 -31.82
N ILE A 338 -11.05 2.45 -31.80
CA ILE A 338 -10.72 1.54 -32.89
C ILE A 338 -11.98 0.86 -33.41
N SER A 339 -11.98 0.51 -34.70
CA SER A 339 -13.14 -0.14 -35.30
C SER A 339 -13.52 -1.44 -34.56
N PRO A 340 -14.82 -1.77 -34.45
CA PRO A 340 -15.27 -2.99 -33.78
C PRO A 340 -14.65 -4.28 -34.31
N VAL A 341 -14.31 -4.30 -35.61
CA VAL A 341 -13.61 -5.41 -36.26
C VAL A 341 -12.20 -5.57 -35.70
N VAL A 342 -11.44 -4.48 -35.60
CA VAL A 342 -10.06 -4.51 -35.10
C VAL A 342 -10.04 -4.86 -33.61
N ALA A 343 -10.98 -4.31 -32.83
CA ALA A 343 -11.13 -4.58 -31.41
C ALA A 343 -11.24 -6.08 -31.09
N GLY A 344 -12.15 -6.79 -31.77
CA GLY A 344 -12.32 -8.22 -31.54
C GLY A 344 -11.17 -9.08 -32.07
N TRP A 345 -10.53 -8.70 -33.19
CA TRP A 345 -9.60 -9.58 -33.92
C TRP A 345 -8.12 -9.29 -33.70
N ALA A 346 -7.74 -8.11 -33.22
CA ALA A 346 -6.34 -7.70 -33.08
C ALA A 346 -5.48 -8.67 -32.24
N PRO A 347 -5.91 -9.15 -31.06
CA PRO A 347 -5.11 -10.10 -30.27
C PRO A 347 -4.81 -11.39 -31.03
N ASN A 348 -5.82 -11.95 -31.72
CA ASN A 348 -5.65 -13.16 -32.52
C ASN A 348 -4.72 -12.96 -33.71
N LEU A 349 -4.77 -11.80 -34.36
CA LEU A 349 -3.90 -11.48 -35.48
C LEU A 349 -2.44 -11.35 -35.03
N ILE A 350 -2.18 -10.61 -33.95
CA ILE A 350 -0.82 -10.39 -33.44
C ILE A 350 -0.17 -11.71 -33.03
N PHE A 351 -0.83 -12.47 -32.15
CA PHE A 351 -0.30 -13.74 -31.66
C PHE A 351 -0.29 -14.82 -32.74
N GLY A 352 -1.24 -14.79 -33.66
CA GLY A 352 -1.31 -15.67 -34.83
C GLY A 352 -0.13 -15.46 -35.78
N LEU A 353 0.21 -14.21 -36.10
CA LEU A 353 1.35 -13.87 -36.96
C LEU A 353 2.67 -14.28 -36.30
N ILE A 354 2.83 -14.02 -35.00
CA ILE A 354 4.02 -14.45 -34.23
C ILE A 354 4.13 -15.98 -34.22
N GLY A 355 3.03 -16.68 -33.91
CA GLY A 355 2.98 -18.14 -33.92
C GLY A 355 3.29 -18.72 -35.30
N LEU A 356 2.73 -18.16 -36.36
CA LEU A 356 2.99 -18.57 -37.73
C LEU A 356 4.47 -18.39 -38.11
N TYR A 357 5.04 -17.24 -37.77
CA TYR A 357 6.46 -16.97 -37.99
C TYR A 357 7.35 -18.00 -37.26
N LEU A 358 7.06 -18.30 -35.99
CA LEU A 358 7.80 -19.30 -35.22
C LEU A 358 7.66 -20.71 -35.80
N TYR A 359 6.46 -21.10 -36.21
CA TYR A 359 6.20 -22.38 -36.86
C TYR A 359 6.98 -22.52 -38.18
N LEU A 360 6.97 -21.48 -39.02
CA LEU A 360 7.70 -21.45 -40.28
C LEU A 360 9.22 -21.36 -40.08
N ARG A 361 9.74 -20.84 -38.97
CA ARG A 361 11.19 -20.81 -38.70
C ARG A 361 11.71 -22.02 -37.94
N LEU A 362 10.83 -22.90 -37.45
CA LEU A 362 11.15 -24.01 -36.53
C LEU A 362 12.27 -24.95 -37.02
N ASP A 363 12.33 -25.26 -38.32
CA ASP A 363 13.36 -26.14 -38.90
C ASP A 363 14.71 -25.40 -39.11
N SER A 364 14.69 -24.08 -39.26
CA SER A 364 15.91 -23.25 -39.40
C SER A 364 16.56 -22.86 -38.06
N LEU A 365 15.79 -22.92 -36.96
CA LEU A 365 16.19 -22.48 -35.62
C LEU A 365 17.11 -23.49 -34.90
N SER A 366 17.44 -24.64 -35.51
CA SER A 366 18.32 -25.65 -34.91
C SER A 366 19.82 -25.46 -35.19
N HIS A 367 20.22 -24.48 -36.02
CA HIS A 367 21.65 -24.22 -36.28
C HIS A 367 22.24 -23.24 -35.25
N ARG A 368 23.16 -23.80 -34.47
CA ARG A 368 23.59 -23.48 -33.10
C ARG A 368 24.30 -22.15 -32.83
N ASN A 369 24.32 -21.14 -33.71
CA ASN A 369 25.21 -19.97 -33.50
C ASN A 369 24.67 -18.55 -33.74
N ARG A 370 23.39 -18.34 -34.08
CA ARG A 370 22.84 -16.97 -34.25
C ARG A 370 22.02 -16.43 -33.08
N TRP A 371 21.72 -17.24 -32.07
CA TRP A 371 20.77 -16.89 -31.00
C TRP A 371 21.38 -16.41 -29.68
N ARG A 372 22.71 -16.35 -29.52
CA ARG A 372 23.34 -15.75 -28.31
C ARG A 372 23.00 -14.26 -28.16
N GLY A 373 22.77 -13.55 -29.27
CA GLY A 373 22.32 -12.15 -29.27
C GLY A 373 20.81 -12.00 -29.02
N ILE A 374 20.00 -12.91 -29.56
CA ILE A 374 18.54 -12.88 -29.39
C ILE A 374 18.13 -13.34 -27.99
N HIS A 375 18.83 -14.29 -27.35
CA HIS A 375 18.52 -14.71 -25.98
C HIS A 375 18.79 -13.62 -24.92
N ARG A 376 19.72 -12.70 -25.20
CA ARG A 376 20.04 -11.54 -24.35
C ARG A 376 19.10 -10.36 -24.59
N LYS A 377 18.50 -10.27 -25.78
CA LYS A 377 17.52 -9.25 -26.13
C LYS A 377 16.07 -9.71 -26.00
N LEU A 378 15.74 -11.01 -26.02
CA LEU A 378 14.38 -11.54 -25.93
C LEU A 378 13.61 -11.18 -24.67
N PRO A 379 14.17 -11.28 -23.45
CA PRO A 379 13.47 -10.76 -22.27
C PRO A 379 13.35 -9.25 -22.38
N ALA A 380 14.37 -8.52 -22.85
CA ALA A 380 14.30 -7.09 -23.05
C ALA A 380 13.33 -6.67 -24.19
N THR A 381 13.09 -7.47 -25.22
CA THR A 381 12.17 -7.16 -26.33
C THR A 381 10.77 -7.69 -26.05
N LEU A 382 10.60 -8.76 -25.27
CA LEU A 382 9.30 -9.10 -24.71
C LEU A 382 8.94 -8.09 -23.63
N ILE A 383 9.86 -7.62 -22.80
CA ILE A 383 9.69 -6.53 -21.83
C ILE A 383 9.46 -5.21 -22.56
N ILE A 384 10.20 -4.90 -23.64
CA ILE A 384 9.96 -3.70 -24.45
C ILE A 384 8.65 -3.84 -25.22
N ILE A 385 8.20 -5.00 -25.71
CA ILE A 385 6.89 -5.15 -26.35
C ILE A 385 5.74 -5.21 -25.31
N THR A 386 5.98 -5.75 -24.12
CA THR A 386 5.03 -5.77 -23.00
C THR A 386 5.00 -4.45 -22.23
N LEU A 387 6.03 -3.60 -22.33
CA LEU A 387 6.02 -2.20 -21.92
C LEU A 387 5.58 -1.28 -23.07
N SER A 388 5.90 -1.57 -24.34
CA SER A 388 5.59 -0.67 -25.47
C SER A 388 4.18 -0.84 -26.01
N VAL A 389 3.49 -1.93 -25.69
CA VAL A 389 2.06 -2.07 -26.02
C VAL A 389 1.18 -1.33 -25.00
N PRO A 390 1.46 -1.31 -23.67
CA PRO A 390 0.84 -0.32 -22.81
C PRO A 390 1.38 1.10 -23.04
N LEU A 391 2.59 1.27 -23.62
CA LEU A 391 3.07 2.62 -24.00
C LEU A 391 2.40 3.19 -25.26
N LEU A 392 1.81 2.34 -26.11
CA LEU A 392 0.92 2.78 -27.21
C LEU A 392 -0.55 2.85 -26.76
N ALA A 393 -0.77 2.76 -25.46
CA ALA A 393 -2.03 2.79 -24.76
C ALA A 393 -2.07 3.89 -23.70
N LEU A 394 -1.50 5.05 -24.00
CA LEU A 394 -2.17 6.30 -23.63
C LEU A 394 -3.39 6.43 -24.55
N ALA A 395 -4.30 5.46 -24.48
CA ALA A 395 -5.67 5.67 -24.89
C ALA A 395 -6.32 6.26 -23.65
N ASP A 396 -6.01 7.54 -23.46
CA ASP A 396 -6.78 8.56 -22.77
C ASP A 396 -8.17 8.01 -22.43
N GLU A 397 -8.36 7.54 -21.19
CA GLU A 397 -9.71 7.52 -20.62
C GLU A 397 -10.21 8.92 -20.89
N SER A 398 -11.33 9.08 -21.62
CA SER A 398 -11.82 10.40 -22.03
C SER A 398 -11.60 11.36 -20.85
N PRO A 399 -10.65 12.31 -20.94
CA PRO A 399 -9.96 12.80 -19.75
C PRO A 399 -10.97 13.44 -18.81
N ILE A 400 -12.04 13.99 -19.38
CA ILE A 400 -13.04 14.78 -18.71
C ILE A 400 -14.45 14.23 -19.03
N GLU A 401 -15.11 13.59 -18.07
CA GLU A 401 -16.55 13.28 -18.14
C GLU A 401 -17.35 14.50 -17.64
N ILE A 402 -18.04 15.21 -18.52
CA ILE A 402 -18.91 16.36 -18.17
C ILE A 402 -20.38 15.92 -18.23
N THR A 403 -21.05 15.93 -17.09
CA THR A 403 -22.51 15.77 -16.97
C THR A 403 -23.13 17.14 -16.68
N ALA A 404 -24.12 17.59 -17.46
CA ALA A 404 -24.82 18.86 -17.26
C ALA A 404 -26.23 18.83 -17.88
N ASP A 405 -27.14 19.68 -17.40
CA ASP A 405 -28.49 19.82 -17.95
C ASP A 405 -28.48 20.44 -19.36
N ARG A 406 -27.54 21.37 -19.61
CA ARG A 406 -27.33 22.01 -20.91
C ARG A 406 -25.83 22.15 -21.18
N LEU A 407 -25.40 21.60 -22.31
CA LEU A 407 -24.04 21.71 -22.82
C LEU A 407 -24.06 22.45 -24.16
N THR A 408 -23.28 23.52 -24.29
CA THR A 408 -23.11 24.27 -25.53
C THR A 408 -21.63 24.36 -25.88
N VAL A 409 -21.32 24.08 -27.14
CA VAL A 409 -19.95 24.12 -27.69
C VAL A 409 -19.96 25.07 -28.88
N THR A 410 -19.06 26.04 -28.89
CA THR A 410 -18.94 26.99 -30.02
C THR A 410 -18.44 26.27 -31.29
N ALA A 411 -18.79 26.81 -32.46
CA ALA A 411 -18.46 26.19 -33.75
C ALA A 411 -16.95 26.03 -34.00
N GLU A 412 -16.14 26.90 -33.40
CA GLU A 412 -14.68 26.89 -33.49
C GLU A 412 -14.04 25.97 -32.43
N LYS A 413 -14.84 25.36 -31.54
CA LYS A 413 -14.42 24.49 -30.42
C LYS A 413 -13.48 25.16 -29.43
N GLU A 414 -13.50 26.48 -29.35
CA GLU A 414 -12.63 27.26 -28.44
C GLU A 414 -13.31 27.52 -27.10
N GLU A 415 -14.62 27.28 -27.00
CA GLU A 415 -15.40 27.59 -25.81
C GLU A 415 -16.48 26.52 -25.57
N ILE A 416 -16.48 25.93 -24.37
CA ILE A 416 -17.46 24.95 -23.89
C ILE A 416 -18.17 25.55 -22.67
N HIS A 417 -19.49 25.61 -22.69
CA HIS A 417 -20.32 26.07 -21.56
C HIS A 417 -21.26 24.95 -21.14
N ALA A 418 -21.18 24.57 -19.87
CA ALA A 418 -22.04 23.60 -19.21
C ALA A 418 -22.85 24.29 -18.12
N GLN A 419 -24.15 24.06 -18.07
CA GLN A 419 -25.07 24.68 -17.09
C GLN A 419 -26.04 23.65 -16.52
N GLY A 420 -26.34 23.77 -15.23
CA GLY A 420 -27.30 22.96 -14.50
C GLY A 420 -26.68 21.66 -13.94
N ALA A 421 -26.47 21.64 -12.62
CA ALA A 421 -25.88 20.54 -11.86
C ALA A 421 -24.67 19.90 -12.55
N VAL A 422 -23.71 20.74 -12.95
CA VAL A 422 -22.55 20.31 -13.73
C VAL A 422 -21.65 19.45 -12.85
N THR A 423 -21.36 18.23 -13.28
CA THR A 423 -20.35 17.37 -12.66
C THR A 423 -19.30 17.02 -13.70
N VAL A 424 -18.06 17.35 -13.39
CA VAL A 424 -16.86 17.09 -14.19
C VAL A 424 -16.00 16.08 -13.44
N LYS A 425 -15.69 14.94 -14.07
CA LYS A 425 -14.75 13.97 -13.51
C LYS A 425 -13.51 13.89 -14.38
N TYR A 426 -12.34 14.00 -13.75
CA TYR A 426 -11.02 13.88 -14.38
C TYR A 426 -10.13 13.03 -13.47
N GLY A 427 -9.79 11.80 -13.87
CA GLY A 427 -9.04 10.86 -13.02
C GLY A 427 -9.71 10.64 -11.65
N ASN A 428 -8.96 10.89 -10.57
CA ASN A 428 -9.45 10.85 -9.18
C ASN A 428 -10.04 12.19 -8.69
N THR A 429 -10.25 13.15 -9.59
CA THR A 429 -10.81 14.46 -9.27
C THR A 429 -12.27 14.57 -9.71
N ILE A 430 -13.13 14.98 -8.79
CA ILE A 430 -14.56 15.24 -9.03
C ILE A 430 -14.81 16.72 -8.76
N LEU A 431 -15.24 17.47 -9.78
CA LEU A 431 -15.64 18.87 -9.68
C LEU A 431 -17.14 18.99 -9.94
N GLN A 432 -17.89 19.54 -9.00
CA GLN A 432 -19.31 19.86 -9.13
C GLN A 432 -19.50 21.38 -9.09
N ALA A 433 -20.38 21.93 -9.93
CA ALA A 433 -20.71 23.36 -9.95
C ALA A 433 -22.07 23.61 -10.63
N ASP A 434 -22.63 24.82 -10.48
CA ASP A 434 -23.87 25.20 -11.16
C ASP A 434 -23.62 25.53 -12.65
N GLU A 435 -22.47 26.14 -12.94
CA GLU A 435 -22.04 26.51 -14.28
C GLU A 435 -20.53 26.30 -14.44
N ILE A 436 -20.10 25.76 -15.58
CA ILE A 436 -18.68 25.61 -15.94
C ILE A 436 -18.46 26.11 -17.35
N LYS A 437 -17.48 27.01 -17.49
CA LYS A 437 -17.02 27.58 -18.74
C LYS A 437 -15.56 27.19 -18.97
N LEU A 438 -15.29 26.50 -20.08
CA LEU A 438 -13.96 26.14 -20.52
C LEU A 438 -13.62 26.93 -21.78
N SER A 439 -12.57 27.75 -21.76
CA SER A 439 -12.13 28.57 -22.89
C SER A 439 -10.66 28.32 -23.24
N ARG A 440 -10.36 28.10 -24.52
CA ARG A 440 -9.00 27.96 -25.03
C ARG A 440 -8.39 29.34 -25.27
N ILE A 441 -7.22 29.61 -24.67
CA ILE A 441 -6.51 30.89 -24.86
C ILE A 441 -5.39 30.77 -25.89
N ASP A 442 -4.71 29.62 -25.91
CA ASP A 442 -3.57 29.32 -26.78
C ASP A 442 -3.62 27.85 -27.22
N GLU A 443 -2.78 27.43 -28.17
CA GLU A 443 -2.80 26.06 -28.74
C GLU A 443 -2.70 24.95 -27.67
N ALA A 444 -2.05 25.24 -26.53
CA ALA A 444 -1.84 24.30 -25.43
C ALA A 444 -2.40 24.75 -24.07
N ILE A 445 -3.12 25.88 -23.97
CA ILE A 445 -3.58 26.44 -22.69
C ILE A 445 -5.09 26.62 -22.67
N TRP A 446 -5.74 25.97 -21.70
CA TRP A 446 -7.17 26.06 -21.42
C TRP A 446 -7.42 26.72 -20.07
N GLN A 447 -8.46 27.54 -20.01
CA GLN A 447 -8.98 28.13 -18.79
C GLN A 447 -10.33 27.52 -18.45
N LEU A 448 -10.43 26.96 -17.25
CA LEU A 448 -11.66 26.47 -16.65
C LEU A 448 -12.14 27.48 -15.63
N HIS A 449 -13.41 27.88 -15.73
CA HIS A 449 -14.08 28.75 -14.79
C HIS A 449 -15.38 28.10 -14.35
N ALA A 450 -15.45 27.66 -13.10
CA ALA A 450 -16.64 27.12 -12.46
C ALA A 450 -17.26 28.18 -11.54
N GLN A 451 -18.58 28.34 -11.59
CA GLN A 451 -19.33 29.29 -10.78
C GLN A 451 -20.52 28.61 -10.08
N GLY A 452 -20.87 29.13 -8.90
CA GLY A 452 -21.98 28.63 -8.10
C GLY A 452 -21.51 27.79 -6.91
N ALA A 453 -22.30 26.78 -6.52
CA ALA A 453 -21.90 25.84 -5.47
C ALA A 453 -20.80 24.89 -5.97
N VAL A 454 -19.54 25.36 -5.91
CA VAL A 454 -18.38 24.58 -6.36
C VAL A 454 -17.97 23.59 -5.27
N ASP A 455 -17.92 22.31 -5.60
CA ASP A 455 -17.37 21.23 -4.75
C ASP A 455 -16.32 20.45 -5.54
N LEU A 456 -15.07 20.48 -5.07
CA LEU A 456 -13.92 19.85 -5.68
C LEU A 456 -13.35 18.81 -4.72
N GLN A 457 -13.46 17.54 -5.10
CA GLN A 457 -12.86 16.41 -4.40
C GLN A 457 -11.64 15.93 -5.18
N ILE A 458 -10.49 15.80 -4.52
CA ILE A 458 -9.23 15.27 -5.10
C ILE A 458 -8.83 14.03 -4.29
N GLY A 459 -9.05 12.84 -4.84
CA GLY A 459 -8.84 11.58 -4.13
C GLY A 459 -9.75 11.41 -2.91
N ASP A 460 -9.27 10.67 -1.90
CA ASP A 460 -9.97 10.48 -0.62
C ASP A 460 -9.54 11.50 0.46
N ASP A 461 -8.44 12.22 0.23
CA ASP A 461 -7.78 13.03 1.26
C ASP A 461 -8.17 14.51 1.24
N PHE A 462 -8.70 15.04 0.13
CA PHE A 462 -8.99 16.45 -0.06
C PHE A 462 -10.42 16.72 -0.52
N LEU A 463 -11.12 17.59 0.21
CA LEU A 463 -12.43 18.12 -0.15
C LEU A 463 -12.38 19.66 -0.08
N LEU A 464 -12.77 20.35 -1.15
CA LEU A 464 -12.68 21.81 -1.29
C LEU A 464 -13.99 22.37 -1.84
N GLN A 465 -14.65 23.23 -1.07
CA GLN A 465 -15.92 23.88 -1.44
C GLN A 465 -15.72 25.39 -1.60
N GLY A 466 -16.34 26.01 -2.61
CA GLY A 466 -16.16 27.45 -2.88
C GLY A 466 -17.30 28.07 -3.69
N ALA A 467 -17.24 29.39 -3.88
CA ALA A 467 -18.21 30.14 -4.69
C ALA A 467 -17.83 30.24 -6.17
N GLY A 468 -16.55 30.03 -6.47
CA GLY A 468 -16.02 30.02 -7.83
C GLY A 468 -14.63 29.40 -7.86
N LEU A 469 -14.31 28.72 -8.97
CA LEU A 469 -13.02 28.09 -9.20
C LEU A 469 -12.50 28.46 -10.59
N PHE A 470 -11.25 28.88 -10.65
CA PHE A 470 -10.52 29.21 -11.88
C PHE A 470 -9.32 28.28 -11.99
N ALA A 471 -9.29 27.39 -12.96
CA ALA A 471 -8.14 26.51 -13.19
C ALA A 471 -7.50 26.77 -14.55
N THR A 472 -6.17 26.75 -14.59
CA THR A 472 -5.39 26.79 -15.83
C THR A 472 -4.92 25.38 -16.13
N LEU A 473 -5.42 24.81 -17.22
CA LEU A 473 -5.06 23.49 -17.68
C LEU A 473 -4.07 23.65 -18.84
N ARG A 474 -2.96 22.93 -18.80
CA ARG A 474 -2.01 22.84 -19.91
C ARG A 474 -2.21 21.49 -20.60
N ALA A 475 -2.34 21.51 -21.91
CA ALA A 475 -2.33 20.32 -22.73
C ALA A 475 -0.88 19.93 -23.03
N GLU A 476 -0.41 18.82 -22.47
CA GLU A 476 0.93 18.27 -22.68
C GLU A 476 0.78 16.78 -23.03
N ASP A 477 1.35 16.33 -24.15
CA ASP A 477 1.26 14.93 -24.63
C ASP A 477 -0.16 14.32 -24.68
N GLU A 478 -1.17 15.12 -25.08
CA GLU A 478 -2.61 14.77 -25.15
C GLU A 478 -3.35 14.70 -23.79
N GLU A 479 -2.69 14.96 -22.64
CA GLU A 479 -3.33 15.06 -21.32
C GLU A 479 -3.53 16.53 -20.89
N LEU A 480 -4.61 16.80 -20.13
CA LEU A 480 -4.89 18.12 -19.55
C LEU A 480 -4.39 18.19 -18.10
N ILE A 481 -3.15 18.60 -17.92
CA ILE A 481 -2.57 18.75 -16.59
C ILE A 481 -3.06 20.08 -15.99
N THR A 482 -3.71 20.01 -14.82
CA THR A 482 -4.03 21.21 -14.06
C THR A 482 -2.73 21.78 -13.54
N THR A 483 -2.36 22.99 -13.94
CA THR A 483 -1.11 23.61 -13.48
C THR A 483 -1.34 24.43 -12.23
N THR A 484 -2.40 25.23 -12.25
CA THR A 484 -2.84 26.05 -11.12
C THR A 484 -4.35 26.02 -11.04
N ALA A 485 -4.89 25.97 -9.82
CA ALA A 485 -6.31 26.22 -9.57
C ALA A 485 -6.46 27.28 -8.49
N GLU A 486 -7.34 28.24 -8.71
CA GLU A 486 -7.69 29.29 -7.78
C GLU A 486 -9.14 29.14 -7.35
N VAL A 487 -9.41 29.21 -6.05
CA VAL A 487 -10.77 29.09 -5.51
C VAL A 487 -11.09 30.29 -4.64
N GLU A 488 -12.24 30.90 -4.89
CA GLU A 488 -12.76 32.03 -4.11
C GLU A 488 -13.72 31.54 -3.00
N GLN A 489 -13.59 32.13 -1.82
CA GLN A 489 -14.37 31.81 -0.61
C GLN A 489 -14.35 30.32 -0.26
N LEU A 490 -13.14 29.77 -0.19
CA LEU A 490 -12.93 28.34 0.00
C LEU A 490 -13.18 27.89 1.44
N ARG A 491 -13.83 26.73 1.58
CA ARG A 491 -13.88 25.90 2.78
C ARG A 491 -13.37 24.51 2.41
N GLY A 492 -12.32 24.04 3.06
CA GLY A 492 -11.69 22.77 2.76
C GLY A 492 -11.54 21.86 3.97
N GLN A 493 -11.44 20.56 3.70
CA GLN A 493 -11.07 19.50 4.64
C GLN A 493 -9.91 18.70 4.05
N MET A 494 -8.94 18.35 4.90
CA MET A 494 -7.79 17.51 4.56
C MET A 494 -7.63 16.42 5.63
N ILE A 495 -7.40 15.17 5.22
CA ILE A 495 -6.99 14.09 6.12
C ILE A 495 -5.46 13.98 6.08
N PHE A 496 -4.82 13.83 7.24
CA PHE A 496 -3.38 13.58 7.34
C PHE A 496 -3.07 12.58 8.46
N THR A 497 -1.98 11.84 8.29
CA THR A 497 -1.45 10.95 9.34
C THR A 497 -0.40 11.68 10.17
N ASN A 498 -0.52 11.63 11.49
CA ASN A 498 0.48 12.20 12.39
C ASN A 498 1.70 11.28 12.55
N ALA A 499 2.76 11.78 13.20
CA ALA A 499 3.98 11.00 13.47
C ALA A 499 3.81 9.79 14.43
N GLN A 500 2.62 9.59 15.03
CA GLN A 500 2.27 8.39 15.81
C GLN A 500 1.50 7.34 14.99
N GLY A 501 1.20 7.64 13.73
CA GLY A 501 0.42 6.78 12.84
C GLY A 501 -1.10 6.90 13.02
N GLU A 502 -1.58 7.96 13.68
CA GLU A 502 -3.00 8.24 13.86
C GLU A 502 -3.50 9.22 12.79
N GLU A 503 -4.70 8.97 12.24
CA GLU A 503 -5.33 9.82 11.24
C GLU A 503 -6.10 10.98 11.88
N HIS A 504 -5.91 12.19 11.34
CA HIS A 504 -6.59 13.39 11.80
C HIS A 504 -7.10 14.24 10.63
N MET A 505 -8.16 15.00 10.88
CA MET A 505 -8.74 15.93 9.91
C MET A 505 -8.29 17.37 10.22
N LEU A 506 -7.90 18.12 9.19
CA LEU A 506 -7.66 19.55 9.19
C LEU A 506 -8.77 20.26 8.42
N ASN A 507 -9.56 21.07 9.12
CA ASN A 507 -10.59 21.94 8.57
C ASN A 507 -10.04 23.34 8.36
N PHE A 508 -10.22 23.94 7.18
CA PHE A 508 -9.74 25.28 6.89
C PHE A 508 -10.71 26.09 6.02
N THR A 509 -10.67 27.41 6.15
CA THR A 509 -11.37 28.37 5.30
C THR A 509 -10.42 29.46 4.83
N GLY A 510 -10.69 30.04 3.65
CA GLY A 510 -9.88 31.11 3.07
C GLY A 510 -10.70 32.01 2.15
N TYR A 511 -10.23 33.23 1.92
CA TYR A 511 -10.86 34.12 0.95
C TYR A 511 -10.49 33.77 -0.48
N HIS A 512 -9.21 33.46 -0.70
CA HIS A 512 -8.66 33.03 -1.99
C HIS A 512 -7.64 31.94 -1.72
N ALA A 513 -7.70 30.85 -2.46
CA ALA A 513 -6.77 29.73 -2.37
C ALA A 513 -6.18 29.44 -3.74
N GLN A 514 -4.86 29.29 -3.81
CA GLN A 514 -4.13 28.89 -4.99
C GLN A 514 -3.52 27.50 -4.77
N ILE A 515 -3.91 26.55 -5.59
CA ILE A 515 -3.46 25.16 -5.58
C ILE A 515 -2.47 24.99 -6.72
N ARG A 516 -1.29 24.47 -6.41
CA ARG A 516 -0.25 24.11 -7.36
C ARG A 516 -0.17 22.60 -7.44
N PHE A 517 -0.09 22.11 -8.66
CA PHE A 517 0.07 20.69 -8.94
C PHE A 517 1.46 20.44 -9.52
N ASP A 518 2.00 19.25 -9.31
CA ASP A 518 3.27 18.84 -9.88
C ASP A 518 3.12 18.35 -11.34
N GLY A 519 4.22 17.87 -11.93
CA GLY A 519 4.24 17.38 -13.31
C GLY A 519 3.41 16.12 -13.55
N ASP A 520 2.99 15.42 -12.49
CA ASP A 520 2.18 14.21 -12.54
C ASP A 520 0.69 14.51 -12.21
N GLY A 521 0.35 15.78 -11.94
CA GLY A 521 -1.02 16.21 -11.62
C GLY A 521 -1.43 16.00 -10.15
N GLU A 522 -0.50 15.68 -9.26
CA GLU A 522 -0.74 15.58 -7.82
C GLU A 522 -0.62 16.96 -7.14
N VAL A 523 -1.28 17.14 -5.99
CA VAL A 523 -1.26 18.43 -5.27
C VAL A 523 0.11 18.65 -4.63
N GLU A 524 0.93 19.53 -5.21
CA GLU A 524 2.24 19.90 -4.66
C GLU A 524 2.07 20.81 -3.43
N ALA A 525 1.23 21.85 -3.56
CA ALA A 525 1.02 22.83 -2.50
C ALA A 525 -0.33 23.55 -2.61
N ILE A 526 -0.97 23.80 -1.47
CA ILE A 526 -2.17 24.64 -1.34
C ILE A 526 -1.81 25.92 -0.58
N GLU A 527 -1.87 27.07 -1.23
CA GLU A 527 -1.66 28.39 -0.62
C GLU A 527 -3.00 29.10 -0.40
N LEU A 528 -3.41 29.32 0.84
CA LEU A 528 -4.62 30.07 1.19
C LEU A 528 -4.28 31.45 1.69
N THR A 529 -5.11 32.45 1.36
CA THR A 529 -4.98 33.82 1.84
C THR A 529 -6.19 34.23 2.68
N ARG A 530 -5.91 34.97 3.77
CA ARG A 530 -6.89 35.50 4.74
C ARG A 530 -7.88 34.43 5.20
N GLY A 531 -7.37 33.45 5.92
CA GLY A 531 -8.10 32.24 6.28
C GLY A 531 -8.12 31.92 7.78
N ALA A 532 -8.78 30.83 8.12
CA ALA A 532 -8.74 30.22 9.44
C ALA A 532 -8.62 28.70 9.33
N ALA A 533 -7.90 28.03 10.24
CA ALA A 533 -7.77 26.57 10.25
C ALA A 533 -7.83 25.98 11.66
N THR A 534 -8.24 24.71 11.76
CA THR A 534 -8.43 23.96 13.01
C THR A 534 -8.53 22.46 12.73
N THR A 535 -8.16 21.61 13.70
CA THR A 535 -8.32 20.15 13.61
C THR A 535 -9.54 19.64 14.40
N CYS A 536 -10.43 20.52 14.83
CA CYS A 536 -11.67 20.11 15.49
C CYS A 536 -12.74 19.78 14.44
N ASP A 537 -13.34 18.58 14.54
CA ASP A 537 -14.27 18.05 13.52
C ASP A 537 -15.76 18.13 13.95
N GLN A 538 -16.06 18.24 15.25
CA GLN A 538 -17.44 18.06 15.77
C GLN A 538 -18.09 19.31 16.37
N CYS A 539 -17.60 20.50 16.03
CA CYS A 539 -18.19 21.75 16.50
C CYS A 539 -19.08 22.30 15.40
N LEU A 540 -20.41 22.21 15.53
CA LEU A 540 -21.44 22.87 14.68
C LEU A 540 -21.37 24.42 14.73
N VAL A 541 -20.18 24.97 14.91
CA VAL A 541 -19.83 26.35 15.22
C VAL A 541 -18.79 26.80 14.18
N PRO A 542 -18.82 28.08 13.72
CA PRO A 542 -17.84 28.59 12.76
C PRO A 542 -16.39 28.31 13.19
N ILE A 543 -15.48 28.05 12.24
CA ILE A 543 -14.07 27.70 12.50
C ILE A 543 -13.43 28.62 13.54
N ARG A 544 -13.67 29.93 13.44
CA ARG A 544 -13.05 30.93 14.34
C ARG A 544 -13.48 30.83 15.81
N ASP A 545 -14.65 30.27 16.06
CA ASP A 545 -15.25 30.16 17.38
C ASP A 545 -15.08 28.76 17.99
N GLN A 546 -14.33 27.89 17.29
CA GLN A 546 -13.98 26.56 17.78
C GLN A 546 -13.01 26.62 18.98
N PRO A 547 -12.83 25.51 19.74
CA PRO A 547 -12.00 25.50 20.94
C PRO A 547 -10.60 26.08 20.72
N TYR A 548 -10.01 25.77 19.58
CA TYR A 548 -8.89 26.52 19.05
C TYR A 548 -9.07 26.73 17.54
N ALA A 549 -8.57 27.85 17.06
CA ALA A 549 -8.50 28.18 15.66
C ALA A 549 -7.28 29.05 15.40
N ILE A 550 -6.67 28.89 14.24
CA ILE A 550 -5.57 29.72 13.80
C ILE A 550 -6.16 30.64 12.74
N ASP A 551 -6.28 31.94 13.02
CA ASP A 551 -6.50 32.94 11.97
C ASP A 551 -5.15 33.25 11.32
N MET A 552 -5.11 33.40 10.01
CA MET A 552 -3.84 33.65 9.31
C MET A 552 -4.02 34.50 8.07
N GLU A 553 -2.99 35.27 7.74
CA GLU A 553 -2.94 36.02 6.47
C GLU A 553 -2.64 35.09 5.30
N ARG A 554 -1.77 34.10 5.53
CA ARG A 554 -1.43 33.09 4.52
C ARG A 554 -1.20 31.71 5.14
N LEU A 555 -1.75 30.66 4.56
CA LEU A 555 -1.46 29.25 4.87
C LEU A 555 -0.82 28.63 3.64
N THR A 556 0.21 27.81 3.80
CA THR A 556 0.76 26.98 2.74
C THR A 556 0.83 25.56 3.26
N ILE A 557 0.11 24.66 2.61
CA ILE A 557 0.10 23.23 2.93
C ILE A 557 0.89 22.52 1.83
N TYR A 558 2.00 21.88 2.19
CA TYR A 558 2.72 20.96 1.31
C TYR A 558 2.23 19.54 1.64
N ALA A 559 1.59 18.89 0.68
CA ALA A 559 1.01 17.56 0.87
C ALA A 559 2.05 16.58 1.45
N ASP A 560 1.62 15.79 2.45
CA ASP A 560 2.40 14.76 3.15
C ASP A 560 3.74 15.18 3.77
N ARG A 561 4.04 16.49 3.83
CA ARG A 561 5.32 17.00 4.35
C ARG A 561 5.16 17.98 5.48
N LEU A 562 4.59 19.16 5.20
CA LEU A 562 4.59 20.25 6.19
C LEU A 562 3.50 21.31 5.94
N ILE A 563 3.02 21.90 7.04
CA ILE A 563 2.06 23.01 7.06
C ILE A 563 2.78 24.28 7.53
N VAL A 564 2.64 25.39 6.81
CA VAL A 564 3.24 26.69 7.14
C VAL A 564 2.19 27.77 7.14
N ALA A 565 2.02 28.46 8.27
CA ALA A 565 1.09 29.56 8.41
C ALA A 565 1.83 30.87 8.73
N TYR A 566 1.42 31.98 8.11
CA TYR A 566 2.05 33.30 8.24
C TYR A 566 1.08 34.30 8.87
N ASN A 567 1.67 35.20 9.67
CA ASN A 567 0.99 36.30 10.35
C ASN A 567 -0.24 35.77 11.13
N ILE A 568 0.00 34.73 11.94
CA ILE A 568 -1.08 34.00 12.58
C ILE A 568 -1.52 34.67 13.87
N THR A 569 -2.83 34.66 14.10
CA THR A 569 -3.46 34.99 15.36
C THR A 569 -4.12 33.74 15.91
N ILE A 570 -3.56 33.19 16.97
CA ILE A 570 -4.13 32.00 17.61
C ILE A 570 -5.33 32.44 18.43
N ARG A 571 -6.47 31.83 18.17
CA ARG A 571 -7.70 32.00 18.94
C ARG A 571 -7.95 30.78 19.81
N ALA A 572 -8.39 31.04 21.03
CA ALA A 572 -8.97 30.02 21.90
C ALA A 572 -10.40 30.45 22.23
N PHE A 573 -11.37 29.59 21.90
CA PHE A 573 -12.81 29.87 22.11
C PHE A 573 -13.25 31.23 21.50
N GLY A 574 -12.82 31.53 20.27
CA GLY A 574 -13.14 32.80 19.59
C GLY A 574 -12.29 34.01 19.99
N LEU A 575 -11.58 33.94 21.13
CA LEU A 575 -10.76 35.05 21.63
C LEU A 575 -9.32 34.98 21.10
N PRO A 576 -8.78 36.06 20.48
CA PRO A 576 -7.38 36.10 20.08
C PRO A 576 -6.47 36.11 21.32
N VAL A 577 -5.55 35.15 21.41
CA VAL A 577 -4.68 34.94 22.57
C VAL A 577 -3.32 35.60 22.36
N PHE A 578 -2.63 35.22 21.29
CA PHE A 578 -1.35 35.82 20.89
C PHE A 578 -1.10 35.67 19.40
N TRP A 579 -0.16 36.46 18.92
CA TRP A 579 0.22 36.57 17.53
C TRP A 579 1.60 35.92 17.31
N LEU A 580 1.76 35.24 16.17
CA LEU A 580 3.02 34.67 15.72
C LEU A 580 3.28 35.04 14.25
N PRO A 581 4.50 35.44 13.88
CA PRO A 581 4.82 35.80 12.50
C PRO A 581 4.75 34.58 11.56
N VAL A 582 5.19 33.41 12.02
CA VAL A 582 5.23 32.17 11.26
C VAL A 582 5.00 30.98 12.19
N TYR A 583 4.28 29.96 11.72
CA TYR A 583 4.15 28.66 12.34
C TYR A 583 4.44 27.56 11.32
N VAL A 584 5.25 26.57 11.69
CA VAL A 584 5.66 25.46 10.81
C VAL A 584 5.40 24.15 11.53
N ARG A 585 4.76 23.21 10.83
CA ARG A 585 4.48 21.88 11.36
C ARG A 585 4.77 20.79 10.31
N PRO A 586 5.85 20.00 10.48
CA PRO A 586 6.06 18.77 9.74
C PRO A 586 4.99 17.73 10.12
N LEU A 587 4.59 16.92 9.14
CA LEU A 587 3.59 15.85 9.31
C LEU A 587 4.25 14.50 9.62
N ASP A 588 5.43 14.26 9.04
CA ASP A 588 6.21 13.02 9.11
C ASP A 588 7.11 12.90 10.36
N GLU A 589 7.42 14.03 11.02
CA GLU A 589 8.31 14.07 12.19
C GLU A 589 7.65 14.70 13.42
N VAL A 590 7.97 14.19 14.61
CA VAL A 590 7.60 14.84 15.88
C VAL A 590 8.52 16.05 16.09
N LEU A 591 8.17 17.19 15.50
CA LEU A 591 8.83 18.45 15.84
C LEU A 591 8.39 18.88 17.24
N GLU A 592 9.34 19.14 18.14
CA GLU A 592 9.11 19.77 19.43
C GLU A 592 8.77 21.25 19.23
N SER A 593 7.68 21.59 18.56
CA SER A 593 7.26 22.99 18.32
C SER A 593 5.79 23.12 18.68
N PRO A 594 5.50 23.24 19.99
CA PRO A 594 4.14 23.33 20.45
C PRO A 594 3.54 24.66 20.02
N LEU A 595 2.24 24.67 19.69
CA LEU A 595 1.56 25.92 19.32
C LEU A 595 1.53 26.88 20.52
N PHE A 596 1.41 26.32 21.74
CA PHE A 596 1.34 27.06 22.99
C PHE A 596 2.63 26.93 23.81
N PRO A 597 3.10 28.00 24.46
CA PRO A 597 4.23 27.91 25.38
C PRO A 597 3.85 27.11 26.63
N ALA A 598 4.80 26.32 27.13
CA ALA A 598 4.69 25.63 28.40
C ALA A 598 5.09 26.57 29.54
N THR A 599 4.21 26.78 30.52
CA THR A 599 4.49 27.66 31.66
C THR A 599 4.27 26.93 32.97
N GLY A 600 5.02 27.26 34.01
CA GLY A 600 4.95 26.52 35.24
C GLY A 600 5.81 27.08 36.35
N THR A 601 5.96 26.31 37.43
CA THR A 601 6.86 26.62 38.53
C THR A 601 7.80 25.46 38.80
N HIS A 602 9.06 25.80 39.05
CA HIS A 602 10.11 24.90 39.47
C HIS A 602 10.50 25.21 40.91
N PRO A 603 10.64 24.22 41.80
CA PRO A 603 10.87 24.45 43.24
C PRO A 603 12.19 25.20 43.50
N LEU A 604 13.24 24.85 42.76
CA LEU A 604 14.54 25.53 42.82
C LEU A 604 14.60 26.84 42.02
N ARG A 605 14.04 26.89 40.79
CA ARG A 605 14.28 27.96 39.80
C ARG A 605 13.11 28.95 39.62
N GLY A 606 12.02 28.79 40.37
CA GLY A 606 10.84 29.68 40.32
C GLY A 606 9.96 29.43 39.11
N TRP A 607 9.17 30.44 38.70
CA TRP A 607 8.36 30.35 37.49
C TRP A 607 9.22 30.11 36.26
N PHE A 608 8.75 29.27 35.34
CA PHE A 608 9.38 29.03 34.07
C PHE A 608 8.43 29.25 32.89
N LEU A 609 8.99 29.62 31.76
CA LEU A 609 8.35 29.69 30.45
C LEU A 609 9.27 28.97 29.47
N LYS A 610 8.76 27.91 28.83
CA LYS A 610 9.46 27.18 27.77
C LYS A 610 8.68 27.32 26.48
N TRP A 611 9.36 27.73 25.43
CA TRP A 611 8.73 27.93 24.15
C TRP A 611 9.69 27.59 23.02
N ASN A 612 9.19 26.82 22.08
CA ASN A 612 9.91 26.40 20.90
C ASN A 612 9.27 27.12 19.71
N ILE A 613 9.91 28.18 19.25
CA ILE A 613 9.39 29.12 18.25
C ILE A 613 9.85 28.63 16.87
N PRO A 614 8.95 28.16 16.00
CA PRO A 614 9.33 27.70 14.67
C PRO A 614 9.77 28.88 13.79
N PHE A 615 10.68 28.60 12.85
CA PHE A 615 11.01 29.50 11.75
C PHE A 615 11.01 28.74 10.43
N PHE A 616 10.70 29.44 9.36
CA PHE A 616 10.62 28.92 8.01
C PHE A 616 11.51 29.75 7.10
N ILE A 617 12.32 29.10 6.26
CA ILE A 617 13.04 29.75 5.17
C ILE A 617 12.44 29.27 3.85
N ASP A 618 12.37 27.96 3.66
CA ASP A 618 11.70 27.30 2.54
C ASP A 618 11.27 25.87 2.92
N GLN A 619 10.66 25.13 1.99
CA GLN A 619 10.17 23.77 2.22
C GLN A 619 11.23 22.75 2.64
N PHE A 620 12.51 23.03 2.36
CA PHE A 620 13.66 22.18 2.69
C PHE A 620 14.48 22.72 3.87
N ASN A 621 14.33 24.01 4.18
CA ASN A 621 15.10 24.74 5.19
C ASN A 621 14.16 25.35 6.23
N HIS A 622 14.01 24.69 7.37
CA HIS A 622 13.11 25.09 8.44
C HIS A 622 13.68 24.70 9.80
N GLY A 623 13.09 25.20 10.89
CA GLY A 623 13.61 24.88 12.21
C GLY A 623 12.82 25.51 13.35
N THR A 624 13.44 25.48 14.52
CA THR A 624 12.82 25.90 15.78
C THR A 624 13.85 26.54 16.68
N ILE A 625 13.55 27.73 17.20
CA ILE A 625 14.32 28.39 18.25
C ILE A 625 13.80 27.89 19.60
N LEU A 626 14.67 27.35 20.42
CA LEU A 626 14.38 26.85 21.76
C LEU A 626 14.61 27.99 22.75
N VAL A 627 13.61 28.31 23.58
CA VAL A 627 13.71 29.35 24.60
C VAL A 627 13.16 28.86 25.93
N ASP A 628 14.04 28.77 26.93
CA ASP A 628 13.70 28.40 28.30
C ASP A 628 14.01 29.57 29.22
N PHE A 629 13.02 30.11 29.91
CA PHE A 629 13.21 31.20 30.87
C PHE A 629 12.80 30.76 32.28
N TYR A 630 13.66 31.01 33.27
CA TYR A 630 13.40 30.77 34.68
C TYR A 630 13.58 32.05 35.50
N THR A 631 12.56 32.41 36.29
CA THR A 631 12.45 33.73 36.93
C THR A 631 13.33 33.93 38.18
N ARG A 632 13.56 32.89 39.01
CA ARG A 632 14.22 33.07 40.32
C ARG A 632 15.67 33.52 40.19
N PHE A 633 16.39 32.89 39.27
CA PHE A 633 17.80 33.18 39.00
C PHE A 633 18.00 33.95 37.69
N LYS A 634 16.91 34.28 36.98
CA LYS A 634 16.92 34.90 35.65
C LYS A 634 17.79 34.11 34.67
N GLU A 635 17.61 32.79 34.67
CA GLU A 635 18.31 31.88 33.77
C GLU A 635 17.54 31.83 32.45
N ILE A 636 18.26 32.03 31.34
CA ILE A 636 17.71 31.94 30.00
C ILE A 636 18.50 30.85 29.28
N GLY A 637 17.86 29.71 29.04
CA GLY A 637 18.29 28.73 28.06
C GLY A 637 17.86 29.15 26.67
N ALA A 638 18.76 29.04 25.71
CA ALA A 638 18.48 29.35 24.34
C ALA A 638 19.14 28.32 23.42
N GLY A 639 18.47 28.00 22.33
CA GLY A 639 18.97 27.08 21.33
C GLY A 639 18.25 27.23 20.00
N ALA A 640 18.67 26.44 19.04
CA ALA A 640 17.99 26.30 17.76
C ALA A 640 18.17 24.89 17.24
N ILE A 641 17.15 24.39 16.56
CA ILE A 641 17.19 23.21 15.71
C ILE A 641 16.95 23.72 14.29
N PHE A 642 17.84 23.39 13.36
CA PHE A 642 17.75 23.79 11.97
C PHE A 642 17.88 22.56 11.07
N HIS A 643 16.84 22.27 10.33
CA HIS A 643 16.81 21.28 9.26
C HIS A 643 17.11 22.01 7.96
N TYR A 644 18.06 21.49 7.18
CA TYR A 644 18.46 22.12 5.93
C TYR A 644 18.57 21.09 4.81
N GLN A 645 18.25 21.53 3.61
CA GLN A 645 18.55 20.80 2.39
C GLN A 645 18.83 21.78 1.24
N PHE A 646 20.04 21.70 0.71
CA PHE A 646 20.52 22.53 -0.40
C PHE A 646 21.61 21.80 -1.19
N PHE A 647 21.67 21.98 -2.51
CA PHE A 647 22.74 21.43 -3.38
C PHE A 647 23.04 19.92 -3.18
N GLY A 648 22.01 19.09 -2.94
CA GLY A 648 22.13 17.65 -2.68
C GLY A 648 22.57 17.28 -1.26
N GLN A 649 22.82 18.27 -0.40
CA GLN A 649 23.04 18.10 1.04
C GLN A 649 21.70 18.09 1.76
N ARG A 650 21.57 17.25 2.78
CA ARG A 650 20.48 17.27 3.75
C ARG A 650 21.05 17.03 5.15
N GLY A 651 20.54 17.76 6.14
CA GLY A 651 21.07 17.63 7.48
C GLY A 651 20.27 18.34 8.55
N ARG A 652 20.74 18.19 9.79
CA ARG A 652 20.16 18.77 10.99
C ARG A 652 21.27 19.36 11.85
N VAL A 653 21.08 20.60 12.28
CA VAL A 653 21.92 21.26 13.28
C VAL A 653 21.09 21.49 14.53
N ARG A 654 21.61 21.10 15.69
CA ARG A 654 21.05 21.44 17.00
C ARG A 654 22.11 22.19 17.79
N PHE A 655 21.73 23.34 18.32
CA PHE A 655 22.49 24.03 19.35
C PHE A 655 21.57 24.30 20.52
N TYR A 656 22.02 24.03 21.74
CA TYR A 656 21.28 24.36 22.94
C TYR A 656 22.25 24.71 24.06
N TYR A 657 22.02 25.84 24.70
CA TYR A 657 22.80 26.28 25.84
C TYR A 657 21.85 26.67 26.97
N PHE A 658 22.03 26.03 28.12
CA PHE A 658 21.33 26.37 29.35
C PHE A 658 22.34 26.73 30.45
N PRO A 659 22.40 28.01 30.84
CA PRO A 659 23.20 28.44 31.98
C PRO A 659 22.50 28.02 33.28
N ALA A 660 23.16 27.22 34.11
CA ALA A 660 22.67 26.88 35.44
C ALA A 660 23.46 27.62 36.52
N ARG A 661 22.79 28.41 37.35
CA ARG A 661 23.27 28.88 38.65
C ARG A 661 22.98 27.87 39.76
N VAL A 662 21.96 27.03 39.57
CA VAL A 662 21.60 25.92 40.47
C VAL A 662 21.37 24.65 39.64
N GLY A 663 22.08 23.57 40.00
CA GLY A 663 22.17 22.33 39.21
C GLY A 663 23.23 22.41 38.11
N ASP A 664 23.25 21.43 37.22
CA ASP A 664 24.26 21.34 36.16
C ASP A 664 23.90 22.21 34.94
N ALA A 665 24.90 22.95 34.45
CA ALA A 665 24.81 23.65 33.17
C ALA A 665 24.81 22.63 32.03
N ARG A 666 24.09 22.95 30.95
CA ARG A 666 23.94 22.06 29.79
C ARG A 666 24.32 22.78 28.50
N THR A 667 25.19 22.17 27.72
CA THR A 667 25.54 22.62 26.37
C THR A 667 25.43 21.44 25.42
N GLU A 668 24.73 21.65 24.31
CA GLU A 668 24.57 20.67 23.24
C GLU A 668 24.86 21.34 21.90
N ILE A 669 25.71 20.71 21.12
CA ILE A 669 25.92 21.03 19.70
C ILE A 669 25.84 19.70 18.96
N SER A 670 24.88 19.51 18.08
CA SER A 670 24.85 18.41 17.12
C SER A 670 24.80 18.95 15.71
N ILE A 671 25.55 18.34 14.81
CA ILE A 671 25.52 18.62 13.37
C ILE A 671 25.54 17.25 12.70
N ASP A 672 24.48 16.95 11.97
CA ASP A 672 24.37 15.79 11.11
C ASP A 672 24.19 16.29 9.68
N ASN A 673 25.07 15.89 8.76
CA ASN A 673 25.01 16.26 7.35
C ASN A 673 25.22 15.02 6.48
N ILE A 674 24.40 14.87 5.45
CA ILE A 674 24.52 13.86 4.41
C ILE A 674 24.49 14.57 3.07
N TRP A 675 25.53 14.40 2.27
CA TRP A 675 25.63 14.89 0.91
C TRP A 675 25.58 13.72 -0.08
N THR A 676 24.51 13.69 -0.86
CA THR A 676 24.33 12.69 -1.93
C THR A 676 24.67 13.35 -3.26
N VAL A 677 25.86 13.05 -3.81
CA VAL A 677 26.30 13.62 -5.10
C VAL A 677 25.75 12.81 -6.27
N THR A 678 25.69 11.49 -6.09
CA THR A 678 25.09 10.49 -7.02
C THR A 678 24.49 9.36 -6.17
N PRO A 679 23.53 8.57 -6.68
CA PRO A 679 23.00 7.41 -5.94
C PRO A 679 24.08 6.43 -5.44
N GLU A 680 25.24 6.41 -6.09
CA GLU A 680 26.38 5.54 -5.79
C GLU A 680 27.40 6.16 -4.82
N PHE A 681 27.35 7.47 -4.57
CA PHE A 681 28.32 8.23 -3.76
C PHE A 681 27.62 9.06 -2.68
N GLU A 682 27.92 8.72 -1.43
CA GLU A 682 27.42 9.41 -0.24
C GLU A 682 28.59 9.92 0.60
N LEU A 683 28.52 11.17 1.05
CA LEU A 683 29.41 11.76 2.05
C LEU A 683 28.57 12.15 3.27
N ALA A 684 28.86 11.60 4.43
CA ALA A 684 28.22 11.95 5.69
C ALA A 684 29.23 12.60 6.65
N ALA A 685 28.83 13.66 7.33
CA ALA A 685 29.59 14.32 8.38
C ALA A 685 28.71 14.47 9.62
N ARG A 686 29.26 14.12 10.78
CA ARG A 686 28.59 14.16 12.07
C ARG A 686 29.49 14.78 13.12
N ALA A 687 28.97 15.71 13.89
CA ALA A 687 29.65 16.31 15.03
C ALA A 687 28.66 16.41 16.18
N ASP A 688 28.96 15.77 17.31
CA ASP A 688 28.17 15.80 18.53
C ASP A 688 29.02 16.27 19.69
N PHE A 689 28.51 17.23 20.44
CA PHE A 689 29.07 17.71 21.68
C PHE A 689 27.94 17.83 22.69
N THR A 690 28.07 17.15 23.82
CA THR A 690 27.16 17.26 24.95
C THR A 690 27.98 17.44 26.20
N GLN A 691 27.68 18.50 26.95
CA GLN A 691 28.25 18.75 28.26
C GLN A 691 27.13 18.97 29.26
N ILE A 692 27.11 18.15 30.32
CA ILE A 692 26.17 18.23 31.43
C ILE A 692 27.01 18.22 32.71
N GLY A 693 27.15 19.39 33.34
CA GLY A 693 28.03 19.54 34.50
C GLY A 693 29.48 19.16 34.14
N VAL A 694 29.99 18.13 34.83
CA VAL A 694 31.34 17.56 34.61
C VAL A 694 31.39 16.44 33.58
N HIS A 695 30.24 15.94 33.11
CA HIS A 695 30.19 14.90 32.10
C HIS A 695 30.27 15.52 30.71
N ARG A 696 31.27 15.12 29.93
CA ARG A 696 31.50 15.62 28.57
C ARG A 696 31.56 14.47 27.58
N HIS A 697 30.85 14.63 26.47
CA HIS A 697 30.87 13.71 25.35
C HIS A 697 31.08 14.51 24.07
N LEU A 698 32.12 14.17 23.32
CA LEU A 698 32.47 14.82 22.06
C LEU A 698 32.71 13.74 21.01
N THR A 699 32.14 13.87 19.83
CA THR A 699 32.36 12.94 18.72
C THR A 699 32.31 13.68 17.41
N PHE A 700 33.35 13.53 16.60
CA PHE A 700 33.42 14.01 15.22
C PHE A 700 33.63 12.82 14.31
N ALA A 701 32.81 12.67 13.28
CA ALA A 701 32.94 11.61 12.30
C ALA A 701 32.68 12.17 10.90
N VAL A 702 33.55 11.85 9.95
CA VAL A 702 33.34 12.11 8.52
C VAL A 702 33.49 10.77 7.82
N SER A 703 32.52 10.42 6.98
CA SER A 703 32.57 9.18 6.22
C SER A 703 32.10 9.40 4.79
N THR A 704 32.72 8.69 3.85
CA THR A 704 32.24 8.62 2.47
C THR A 704 32.22 7.17 2.04
N ALA A 705 31.22 6.79 1.24
CA ALA A 705 31.14 5.47 0.65
C ALA A 705 30.81 5.58 -0.83
N ILE A 706 31.53 4.79 -1.64
CA ILE A 706 31.24 4.59 -3.06
C ILE A 706 30.89 3.12 -3.31
N SER A 707 29.78 2.89 -3.99
CA SER A 707 29.34 1.54 -4.40
C SER A 707 29.48 1.41 -5.91
N PHE A 708 30.24 0.41 -6.38
CA PHE A 708 30.40 0.16 -7.81
C PHE A 708 30.37 -1.35 -8.09
N HIS A 709 29.42 -1.78 -8.93
CA HIS A 709 29.15 -3.19 -9.17
C HIS A 709 28.93 -3.96 -7.85
N ASP A 710 29.82 -4.91 -7.54
CA ASP A 710 29.79 -5.74 -6.34
C ASP A 710 30.61 -5.13 -5.19
N TRP A 711 31.36 -4.04 -5.40
CA TRP A 711 32.29 -3.50 -4.42
C TRP A 711 31.73 -2.28 -3.71
N ARG A 712 32.05 -2.16 -2.42
CA ARG A 712 31.79 -0.99 -1.60
C ARG A 712 33.10 -0.54 -0.96
N VAL A 713 33.52 0.68 -1.26
CA VAL A 713 34.71 1.30 -0.67
C VAL A 713 34.25 2.45 0.20
N GLY A 714 34.59 2.39 1.47
CA GLY A 714 34.32 3.42 2.46
C GLY A 714 35.62 4.06 2.96
N LEU A 715 35.54 5.34 3.31
CA LEU A 715 36.55 6.06 4.06
C LEU A 715 35.85 6.65 5.27
N ARG A 716 36.37 6.45 6.48
CA ARG A 716 35.81 7.00 7.72
C ARG A 716 36.93 7.62 8.54
N SER A 717 36.77 8.87 8.96
CA SER A 717 37.61 9.50 9.96
C SER A 717 36.75 9.81 11.17
N GLU A 718 37.18 9.44 12.36
CA GLU A 718 36.41 9.62 13.59
C GLU A 718 37.31 9.97 14.76
N ARG A 719 36.86 10.87 15.63
CA ARG A 719 37.42 11.10 16.96
C ARG A 719 36.26 11.11 17.95
N SER A 720 36.32 10.27 18.97
CA SER A 720 35.36 10.23 20.08
C SER A 720 36.10 10.45 21.39
N GLU A 721 35.52 11.26 22.26
CA GLU A 721 36.06 11.62 23.55
C GLU A 721 34.94 11.58 24.59
N LYS A 722 35.17 10.80 25.64
CA LYS A 722 34.22 10.59 26.73
C LYS A 722 34.89 10.91 28.05
N GLU A 723 34.32 11.86 28.78
CA GLU A 723 34.75 12.23 30.12
C GLU A 723 33.66 11.87 31.13
N LYS A 724 33.99 10.95 32.04
CA LYS A 724 33.08 10.54 33.10
C LYS A 724 33.83 10.49 34.42
N GLU A 725 33.36 11.24 35.41
CA GLU A 725 33.95 11.28 36.76
C GLU A 725 35.46 11.60 36.74
N GLY A 726 35.88 12.47 35.81
CA GLY A 726 37.28 12.86 35.63
C GLY A 726 38.13 11.88 34.81
N VAL A 727 37.58 10.72 34.41
CA VAL A 727 38.25 9.76 33.52
C VAL A 727 37.99 10.14 32.08
N VAL A 728 39.03 10.42 31.31
CA VAL A 728 38.96 10.83 29.89
C VAL A 728 39.39 9.68 29.01
N GLN A 729 38.50 9.19 28.15
CA GLN A 729 38.80 8.18 27.13
C GLN A 729 38.68 8.80 25.75
N ILE A 730 39.75 8.72 24.95
CA ILE A 730 39.81 9.24 23.58
C ILE A 730 40.10 8.09 22.62
N ILE A 731 39.32 8.00 21.55
CA ILE A 731 39.51 7.04 20.44
C ILE A 731 39.49 7.80 19.13
N GLU A 732 40.56 7.68 18.35
CA GLU A 732 40.70 8.26 17.02
C GLU A 732 40.88 7.18 15.95
N ARG A 733 40.30 7.44 14.77
CA ARG A 733 40.40 6.66 13.54
C ARG A 733 40.66 7.63 12.40
N ILE A 734 41.88 7.72 11.87
CA ILE A 734 42.28 8.80 10.95
C ILE A 734 43.15 8.30 9.79
N PRO A 735 42.63 8.28 8.56
CA PRO A 735 41.31 7.74 8.22
C PRO A 735 41.35 6.19 8.20
N GLU A 736 40.20 5.56 8.43
CA GLU A 736 39.93 4.14 8.20
C GLU A 736 39.31 3.94 6.82
N ILE A 737 40.05 3.34 5.90
CA ILE A 737 39.57 2.87 4.60
C ILE A 737 38.98 1.49 4.82
N THR A 738 37.75 1.24 4.37
CA THR A 738 37.10 -0.08 4.36
C THR A 738 36.80 -0.47 2.92
N ILE A 739 37.18 -1.68 2.53
CA ILE A 739 36.90 -2.25 1.20
C ILE A 739 36.15 -3.55 1.45
N SER A 740 34.91 -3.64 0.96
CA SER A 740 34.12 -4.86 0.99
C SER A 740 33.57 -5.19 -0.38
N ARG A 741 33.24 -6.46 -0.59
CA ARG A 741 32.59 -6.92 -1.83
C ARG A 741 31.39 -7.79 -1.48
N ALA A 742 30.36 -7.74 -2.33
CA ALA A 742 29.30 -8.74 -2.36
C ALA A 742 29.87 -10.15 -2.51
N ALA A 743 29.09 -11.13 -2.03
CA ALA A 743 29.51 -12.51 -1.94
C ALA A 743 29.88 -13.10 -3.33
N ILE A 744 31.09 -13.65 -3.43
CA ILE A 744 31.61 -14.30 -4.65
C ILE A 744 31.25 -15.78 -4.60
N ALA A 745 30.45 -16.26 -5.54
CA ALA A 745 30.16 -17.69 -5.66
C ALA A 745 31.32 -18.45 -6.34
N LEU A 746 31.91 -19.41 -5.62
CA LEU A 746 32.92 -20.36 -6.08
C LEU A 746 32.35 -21.78 -5.97
N GLY A 747 31.55 -22.15 -6.97
CA GLY A 747 30.78 -23.40 -6.94
C GLY A 747 29.73 -23.34 -5.83
N PRO A 748 29.74 -24.27 -4.85
CA PRO A 748 28.81 -24.21 -3.73
C PRO A 748 29.19 -23.13 -2.71
N ILE A 749 30.46 -22.77 -2.55
CA ILE A 749 30.94 -21.89 -1.49
C ILE A 749 30.78 -20.43 -1.92
N THR A 750 30.28 -19.57 -1.04
CA THR A 750 30.33 -18.12 -1.23
C THR A 750 31.43 -17.50 -0.37
N ILE A 751 32.19 -16.56 -0.93
CA ILE A 751 33.28 -15.88 -0.24
C ILE A 751 32.97 -14.40 -0.16
N THR A 752 33.03 -13.84 1.04
CA THR A 752 32.84 -12.40 1.28
C THR A 752 34.16 -11.81 1.79
N PRO A 753 34.94 -11.14 0.91
CA PRO A 753 36.15 -10.46 1.32
C PRO A 753 35.81 -9.12 2.00
N HIS A 754 36.53 -8.83 3.08
CA HIS A 754 36.54 -7.52 3.72
C HIS A 754 37.98 -7.12 4.03
N MET A 755 38.29 -5.84 3.89
CA MET A 755 39.56 -5.27 4.29
C MET A 755 39.30 -3.92 4.94
N SER A 756 40.03 -3.59 5.99
CA SER A 756 40.11 -2.23 6.49
C SER A 756 41.55 -1.82 6.79
N MET A 757 41.87 -0.56 6.62
CA MET A 757 43.19 -0.03 6.94
C MET A 757 43.06 1.39 7.43
N GLY A 758 43.69 1.72 8.55
CA GLY A 758 43.69 3.09 9.05
C GLY A 758 44.70 3.32 10.16
N ARG A 759 44.89 4.58 10.54
CA ARG A 759 45.63 4.94 11.73
C ARG A 759 44.67 5.07 12.91
N PHE A 760 45.04 4.48 14.03
CA PHE A 760 44.25 4.49 15.25
C PHE A 760 45.10 5.05 16.38
N HIS A 761 44.46 5.78 17.29
CA HIS A 761 45.08 6.30 18.49
C HIS A 761 44.08 6.20 19.64
N GLU A 762 44.50 5.62 20.76
CA GLU A 762 43.68 5.39 21.94
C GLU A 762 44.41 5.94 23.17
N MET A 763 43.72 6.78 23.94
CA MET A 763 44.21 7.33 25.19
C MET A 763 43.19 7.13 26.31
N ARG A 764 43.69 6.98 27.53
CA ARG A 764 42.91 6.96 28.76
C ARG A 764 43.64 7.74 29.85
N ASP A 765 42.98 8.71 30.46
CA ASP A 765 43.54 9.55 31.54
C ASP A 765 44.88 10.20 31.18
N ALA A 766 44.99 10.68 29.93
CA ALA A 766 46.21 11.23 29.33
C ALA A 766 47.39 10.24 29.17
N GLU A 767 47.19 8.96 29.49
CA GLU A 767 48.10 7.87 29.15
C GLU A 767 47.73 7.30 27.78
N GLU A 768 48.74 7.19 26.91
CA GLU A 768 48.59 6.60 25.59
C GLU A 768 48.52 5.08 25.71
N ILE A 769 47.37 4.49 25.38
CA ILE A 769 47.18 3.03 25.38
C ILE A 769 47.84 2.44 24.13
N GLY A 770 47.69 3.12 23.00
CA GLY A 770 48.38 2.74 21.77
C GLY A 770 48.14 3.73 20.64
N SER A 771 49.10 3.82 19.72
CA SER A 771 49.01 4.64 18.52
C SER A 771 49.74 4.00 17.36
N GLY A 772 49.05 3.86 16.23
CA GLY A 772 49.64 3.14 15.13
C GLY A 772 48.74 2.94 13.93
N LEU A 773 49.35 2.38 12.87
CA LEU A 773 48.62 1.89 11.72
C LEU A 773 48.09 0.49 12.00
N ARG A 774 46.86 0.22 11.56
CA ARG A 774 46.27 -1.11 11.52
C ARG A 774 45.87 -1.39 10.08
N ALA A 775 46.35 -2.50 9.53
CA ALA A 775 45.85 -3.09 8.30
C ALA A 775 45.15 -4.41 8.67
N ASP A 776 43.92 -4.57 8.26
CA ASP A 776 43.03 -5.67 8.60
C ASP A 776 42.46 -6.25 7.31
N GLY A 777 42.58 -7.55 7.12
CA GLY A 777 42.03 -8.22 5.96
C GLY A 777 41.39 -9.52 6.38
N GLY A 778 40.21 -9.82 5.88
CA GLY A 778 39.56 -11.08 6.17
C GLY A 778 38.69 -11.60 5.05
N LEU A 779 38.49 -12.91 5.11
CA LEU A 779 37.66 -13.68 4.20
C LEU A 779 36.66 -14.43 5.06
N SER A 780 35.37 -14.24 4.80
CA SER A 780 34.36 -15.18 5.28
C SER A 780 33.98 -16.12 4.15
N PHE A 781 33.92 -17.40 4.45
CA PHE A 781 33.52 -18.47 3.57
C PHE A 781 32.19 -18.99 4.12
N HIS A 782 31.15 -18.97 3.30
CA HIS A 782 29.85 -19.52 3.64
C HIS A 782 29.58 -20.71 2.73
N LEU A 783 29.37 -21.88 3.34
CA LEU A 783 28.85 -23.03 2.63
C LEU A 783 27.33 -22.89 2.53
N PRO A 784 26.74 -23.24 1.37
CA PRO A 784 25.30 -23.20 1.21
C PRO A 784 24.71 -24.26 2.14
N SER A 785 23.46 -24.07 2.58
CA SER A 785 22.79 -25.07 3.39
C SER A 785 22.72 -26.40 2.64
N ILE A 786 23.41 -27.43 3.15
CA ILE A 786 23.39 -28.77 2.58
C ILE A 786 22.29 -29.54 3.31
N SER A 787 21.21 -29.90 2.62
CA SER A 787 20.26 -30.87 3.17
C SER A 787 20.93 -32.25 3.17
N LEU A 788 21.15 -32.80 4.37
CA LEU A 788 21.73 -34.12 4.61
C LEU A 788 20.69 -35.22 4.41
N TRP A 789 19.43 -34.93 4.77
CA TRP A 789 18.30 -35.85 4.64
C TRP A 789 16.98 -35.07 4.65
N SER A 790 16.14 -35.28 3.64
CA SER A 790 14.77 -34.76 3.60
C SER A 790 13.75 -35.92 3.55
N LEU A 791 12.97 -36.10 4.61
CA LEU A 791 11.76 -36.94 4.63
C LEU A 791 10.53 -36.02 4.55
N PRO A 792 9.34 -36.52 4.16
CA PRO A 792 8.12 -35.70 4.22
C PRO A 792 7.91 -35.15 5.64
N GLY A 793 7.94 -33.81 5.80
CA GLY A 793 7.81 -33.14 7.10
C GLY A 793 9.07 -33.12 7.98
N GLN A 794 10.25 -33.54 7.47
CA GLN A 794 11.53 -33.47 8.20
C GLN A 794 12.68 -33.08 7.28
N ASP A 795 13.47 -32.09 7.68
CA ASP A 795 14.68 -31.64 6.98
C ASP A 795 15.85 -31.52 7.96
N ILE A 796 16.96 -32.18 7.65
CA ILE A 796 18.23 -31.98 8.31
C ILE A 796 19.12 -31.18 7.37
N SER A 797 19.44 -29.95 7.75
CA SER A 797 20.37 -29.10 7.02
C SER A 797 21.64 -28.85 7.82
N PHE A 798 22.74 -28.74 7.09
CA PHE A 798 24.04 -28.39 7.62
C PHE A 798 24.47 -27.07 7.01
N THR A 799 24.80 -26.10 7.86
CA THR A 799 25.39 -24.82 7.46
C THR A 799 26.76 -24.69 8.08
N SER A 800 27.70 -24.09 7.36
CA SER A 800 29.02 -23.84 7.89
C SER A 800 29.56 -22.53 7.38
N THR A 801 30.21 -21.80 8.27
CA THR A 801 30.92 -20.58 7.98
C THR A 801 32.35 -20.71 8.50
N ALA A 802 33.33 -20.41 7.65
CA ALA A 802 34.71 -20.27 8.08
C ALA A 802 35.12 -18.82 7.89
N GLY A 803 35.98 -18.32 8.74
CA GLY A 803 36.49 -16.96 8.68
C GLY A 803 37.99 -16.97 8.92
N MET A 804 38.71 -16.17 8.17
CA MET A 804 40.10 -15.87 8.46
C MET A 804 40.26 -14.36 8.43
N ARG A 805 40.88 -13.81 9.45
CA ARG A 805 41.15 -12.38 9.58
C ARG A 805 42.59 -12.19 10.03
N LEU A 806 43.36 -11.46 9.25
CA LEU A 806 44.73 -11.08 9.53
C LEU A 806 44.75 -9.58 9.81
N SER A 807 45.14 -9.20 11.02
CA SER A 807 45.36 -7.82 11.43
C SER A 807 46.87 -7.61 11.61
N TYR A 808 47.44 -6.61 10.97
CA TYR A 808 48.81 -6.16 11.16
C TYR A 808 48.78 -4.77 11.78
N TYR A 809 49.55 -4.57 12.84
CA TYR A 809 49.64 -3.32 13.57
C TYR A 809 51.08 -2.83 13.54
N TYR A 810 51.25 -1.55 13.25
CA TYR A 810 52.50 -0.84 13.41
C TYR A 810 52.26 0.27 14.44
N ALA A 811 52.59 0.00 15.70
CA ALA A 811 52.32 0.89 16.83
C ALA A 811 53.59 1.04 17.69
N ASP A 812 53.93 2.26 18.09
CA ASP A 812 55.09 2.57 18.95
C ASP A 812 56.41 1.94 18.48
N GLU A 813 56.68 2.01 17.17
CA GLU A 813 57.86 1.40 16.50
C GLU A 813 57.93 -0.14 16.61
N LEU A 814 56.89 -0.78 17.14
CA LEU A 814 56.73 -2.22 17.23
C LEU A 814 55.70 -2.71 16.22
N THR A 815 56.04 -3.84 15.59
CA THR A 815 55.11 -4.54 14.70
C THR A 815 54.40 -5.64 15.48
N PHE A 816 53.07 -5.56 15.57
CA PHE A 816 52.24 -6.65 16.06
C PHE A 816 51.47 -7.27 14.89
N SER A 817 51.23 -8.56 14.95
CA SER A 817 50.31 -9.23 14.04
C SER A 817 49.33 -10.03 14.86
N ARG A 818 48.08 -10.06 14.41
CA ARG A 818 47.04 -10.91 14.96
C ARG A 818 46.38 -11.70 13.85
N GLU A 819 46.40 -13.01 13.98
CA GLU A 819 45.64 -13.93 13.14
C GLU A 819 44.42 -14.41 13.93
N VAL A 820 43.23 -14.24 13.35
CA VAL A 820 41.98 -14.77 13.88
C VAL A 820 41.39 -15.71 12.84
N THR A 821 41.39 -17.01 13.15
CA THR A 821 40.69 -18.02 12.35
C THR A 821 39.44 -18.44 13.11
N SER A 822 38.27 -18.25 12.50
CA SER A 822 37.01 -18.72 13.01
C SER A 822 36.44 -19.85 12.15
N LEU A 823 35.76 -20.79 12.79
CA LEU A 823 34.97 -21.83 12.16
C LEU A 823 33.68 -21.94 12.96
N SER A 824 32.55 -21.80 12.28
CA SER A 824 31.25 -22.07 12.86
C SER A 824 30.54 -23.10 11.97
N ALA A 825 29.95 -24.13 12.58
CA ALA A 825 29.21 -25.15 11.87
C ALA A 825 27.93 -25.44 12.66
N SER A 826 26.79 -25.34 11.99
CA SER A 826 25.47 -25.55 12.58
C SER A 826 24.78 -26.70 11.89
N LEU A 827 24.36 -27.69 12.68
CA LEU A 827 23.47 -28.76 12.26
C LEU A 827 22.05 -28.41 12.69
N ILE A 828 21.14 -28.23 11.74
CA ILE A 828 19.77 -27.81 11.97
C ILE A 828 18.85 -28.97 11.56
N TYR A 829 18.13 -29.54 12.51
CA TYR A 829 17.02 -30.46 12.27
C TYR A 829 15.71 -29.69 12.41
N SER A 830 14.82 -29.80 11.44
CA SER A 830 13.51 -29.17 11.44
C SER A 830 12.46 -30.21 11.05
N SER A 831 11.41 -30.35 11.86
CA SER A 831 10.22 -31.14 11.57
C SER A 831 8.96 -30.38 11.95
N ASP A 832 7.79 -30.94 11.64
CA ASP A 832 6.49 -30.37 12.07
C ASP A 832 6.51 -30.05 13.57
N GLY A 833 6.52 -28.75 13.90
CA GLY A 833 6.53 -28.23 15.27
C GLY A 833 7.85 -28.34 16.06
N VAL A 834 8.95 -28.91 15.54
CA VAL A 834 10.23 -29.03 16.28
C VAL A 834 11.40 -28.56 15.43
N ARG A 835 12.27 -27.74 16.02
CA ARG A 835 13.52 -27.30 15.40
C ARG A 835 14.67 -27.40 16.41
N SER A 836 15.68 -28.20 16.10
CA SER A 836 16.90 -28.27 16.90
C SER A 836 18.10 -27.78 16.08
N GLU A 837 19.00 -27.07 16.74
CA GLU A 837 20.19 -26.48 16.15
C GLU A 837 21.36 -26.73 17.09
N ILE A 838 22.40 -27.39 16.58
CA ILE A 838 23.66 -27.58 17.30
C ILE A 838 24.72 -26.80 16.54
N THR A 839 25.31 -25.80 17.19
CA THR A 839 26.32 -24.91 16.61
C THR A 839 27.66 -25.11 17.30
N TYR A 840 28.66 -25.60 16.57
CA TYR A 840 30.05 -25.56 17.00
C TYR A 840 30.67 -24.24 16.53
N SER A 841 31.32 -23.51 17.43
CA SER A 841 32.02 -22.26 17.17
C SER A 841 33.43 -22.30 17.73
N TYR A 842 34.41 -22.26 16.85
CA TYR A 842 35.82 -22.20 17.15
C TYR A 842 36.40 -20.87 16.65
N ARG A 843 37.20 -20.21 17.45
CA ARG A 843 37.92 -18.98 17.14
C ARG A 843 39.28 -19.04 17.81
N ARG A 844 40.29 -19.28 16.99
CA ARG A 844 41.68 -19.18 17.41
C ARG A 844 42.15 -17.75 17.21
N VAL A 845 42.82 -17.22 18.21
CA VAL A 845 43.48 -15.90 18.15
C VAL A 845 44.97 -16.13 18.44
N VAL A 846 45.82 -15.79 17.48
CA VAL A 846 47.29 -15.82 17.60
C VAL A 846 47.80 -14.40 17.48
N GLY A 847 48.56 -13.92 18.46
CA GLY A 847 48.99 -12.53 18.55
C GLY A 847 48.08 -11.66 19.41
N ARG A 848 48.34 -10.34 19.45
CA ARG A 848 47.61 -9.36 20.28
C ARG A 848 47.37 -8.06 19.53
N SER A 849 46.31 -7.36 19.90
CA SER A 849 46.10 -5.95 19.52
C SER A 849 46.83 -5.05 20.53
N PRO A 850 47.48 -3.96 20.08
CA PRO A 850 47.97 -2.91 20.98
C PRO A 850 46.84 -2.03 21.54
N PHE A 851 45.66 -2.06 20.91
CA PHE A 851 44.48 -1.28 21.32
C PHE A 851 43.50 -2.10 22.15
N GLU A 852 42.90 -1.50 23.18
CA GLU A 852 41.85 -2.11 24.00
C GLU A 852 40.52 -2.20 23.24
N PHE A 853 40.16 -1.16 22.47
CA PHE A 853 38.92 -1.15 21.68
C PHE A 853 38.84 -2.27 20.63
N ASP A 854 39.98 -2.82 20.19
CA ASP A 854 40.08 -3.88 19.18
C ASP A 854 40.35 -5.27 19.79
N ARG A 855 40.15 -5.48 21.10
CA ARG A 855 40.39 -6.78 21.72
C ARG A 855 39.42 -7.86 21.21
N VAL A 856 39.96 -9.04 20.88
CA VAL A 856 39.19 -10.22 20.45
C VAL A 856 39.57 -11.40 21.31
N ASP A 857 38.57 -12.02 21.95
CA ASP A 857 38.80 -13.19 22.80
C ASP A 857 38.74 -14.49 21.98
N LYS A 858 39.47 -15.51 22.47
CA LYS A 858 39.41 -16.88 21.94
C LYS A 858 38.03 -17.48 22.22
N GLN A 859 37.55 -18.32 21.30
CA GLN A 859 36.27 -19.01 21.45
C GLN A 859 36.46 -20.48 21.10
N HIS A 860 36.01 -21.39 21.96
CA HIS A 860 35.90 -22.80 21.61
C HIS A 860 34.65 -23.31 22.29
N HIS A 861 33.55 -23.34 21.56
CA HIS A 861 32.22 -23.34 22.14
C HIS A 861 31.27 -24.21 21.33
N ILE A 862 30.54 -25.11 21.98
CA ILE A 862 29.41 -25.84 21.38
C ILE A 862 28.14 -25.27 21.99
N ALA A 863 27.22 -24.79 21.18
CA ALA A 863 25.89 -24.38 21.59
C ALA A 863 24.84 -25.35 21.06
N ALA A 864 23.76 -25.55 21.81
CA ALA A 864 22.58 -26.27 21.37
C ALA A 864 21.34 -25.41 21.65
N ASN A 865 20.41 -25.40 20.71
CA ASN A 865 19.15 -24.68 20.77
C ASN A 865 18.04 -25.61 20.27
N LEU A 866 17.06 -25.91 21.11
CA LEU A 866 15.92 -26.76 20.80
C LEU A 866 14.65 -25.94 20.96
N ARG A 867 13.84 -25.87 19.91
CA ARG A 867 12.52 -25.23 19.89
C ARG A 867 11.46 -26.28 19.59
N ILE A 868 10.41 -26.34 20.39
CA ILE A 868 9.30 -27.30 20.27
C ILE A 868 7.98 -26.50 20.31
N GLY A 869 6.98 -26.93 19.55
CA GLY A 869 5.66 -26.31 19.49
C GLY A 869 5.60 -25.06 18.61
N MET A 870 6.42 -24.93 17.57
CA MET A 870 6.50 -23.71 16.75
C MET A 870 5.16 -23.24 16.17
N GLU A 871 4.24 -24.16 15.88
CA GLU A 871 2.89 -23.88 15.37
C GLU A 871 1.80 -24.02 16.43
N SER A 872 2.16 -24.34 17.67
CA SER A 872 1.23 -24.51 18.78
C SER A 872 1.24 -23.27 19.70
N PRO A 873 0.16 -23.06 20.48
CA PRO A 873 0.13 -22.01 21.49
C PRO A 873 1.17 -22.21 22.60
N LEU A 874 1.76 -23.41 22.75
CA LEU A 874 2.77 -23.75 23.76
C LEU A 874 4.14 -23.96 23.10
N GLN A 875 5.01 -22.97 23.20
CA GLN A 875 6.38 -23.02 22.71
C GLN A 875 7.37 -23.32 23.84
N LEU A 876 8.26 -24.27 23.61
CA LEU A 876 9.36 -24.59 24.52
C LEU A 876 10.68 -24.33 23.80
N THR A 877 11.52 -23.48 24.36
CA THR A 877 12.89 -23.22 23.89
C THR A 877 13.89 -23.65 24.95
N ILE A 878 14.84 -24.51 24.63
CA ILE A 878 15.94 -24.89 25.50
C ILE A 878 17.25 -24.51 24.80
N THR A 879 18.02 -23.63 25.42
CA THR A 879 19.34 -23.25 24.96
C THR A 879 20.40 -23.63 26.00
N GLY A 880 21.56 -24.04 25.52
CA GLY A 880 22.69 -24.33 26.37
C GLY A 880 23.95 -24.40 25.54
N GLY A 881 25.07 -24.58 26.22
CA GLY A 881 26.34 -24.69 25.54
C GLY A 881 27.45 -25.16 26.45
N TYR A 882 28.61 -25.36 25.86
CA TYR A 882 29.81 -25.80 26.53
C TYR A 882 31.00 -25.05 25.95
N ASN A 883 31.62 -24.21 26.78
CA ASN A 883 32.86 -23.55 26.47
C ASN A 883 34.03 -24.48 26.77
N ILE A 884 34.55 -25.10 25.72
CA ILE A 884 35.67 -26.02 25.73
C ILE A 884 36.97 -25.30 26.13
N GLU A 885 37.13 -24.00 25.84
CA GLU A 885 38.35 -23.24 26.14
C GLU A 885 38.59 -23.14 27.65
N ILE A 886 37.54 -22.81 28.40
CA ILE A 886 37.60 -22.69 29.87
C ILE A 886 37.11 -23.95 30.59
N GLY A 887 36.67 -24.97 29.84
CA GLY A 887 36.13 -26.23 30.38
C GLY A 887 34.82 -26.07 31.14
N GLN A 888 34.04 -25.02 30.86
CA GLN A 888 32.82 -24.68 31.59
C GLN A 888 31.59 -24.82 30.71
N ALA A 889 30.57 -25.48 31.25
CA ALA A 889 29.25 -25.52 30.64
C ALA A 889 28.52 -24.19 30.86
N ASP A 890 27.90 -23.67 29.80
CA ASP A 890 27.01 -22.53 29.91
C ASP A 890 25.80 -22.90 30.79
N PRO A 891 25.17 -21.90 31.42
CA PRO A 891 23.89 -22.15 32.04
C PRO A 891 22.86 -22.59 30.98
N LEU A 892 22.17 -23.70 31.23
CA LEU A 892 21.05 -24.15 30.41
C LEU A 892 19.88 -23.21 30.66
N THR A 893 19.45 -22.49 29.64
CA THR A 893 18.25 -21.65 29.70
C THR A 893 17.07 -22.41 29.09
N PHE A 894 15.98 -22.56 29.83
CA PHE A 894 14.72 -23.07 29.28
C PHE A 894 13.68 -21.96 29.33
N ASN A 895 12.92 -21.78 28.26
CA ASN A 895 11.81 -20.86 28.17
C ASN A 895 10.57 -21.64 27.73
N ILE A 896 9.49 -21.53 28.49
CA ILE A 896 8.20 -22.12 28.17
C ILE A 896 7.23 -20.96 27.98
N ASP A 897 6.77 -20.73 26.77
CA ASP A 897 5.84 -19.67 26.42
C ASP A 897 4.48 -20.28 26.05
N TYR A 898 3.41 -19.82 26.68
CA TYR A 898 2.04 -20.23 26.39
C TYR A 898 1.21 -19.01 26.01
N ARG A 899 0.67 -18.98 24.79
CA ARG A 899 -0.19 -17.90 24.27
C ARG A 899 -1.63 -18.39 24.16
N PHE A 900 -2.58 -17.54 24.53
CA PHE A 900 -4.02 -17.77 24.44
C PHE A 900 -4.74 -16.47 24.08
N ASP A 901 -6.02 -16.52 23.71
CA ASP A 901 -6.74 -15.38 23.10
C ASP A 901 -6.70 -14.08 23.90
N SER A 902 -6.60 -14.18 25.23
CA SER A 902 -6.58 -13.04 26.16
C SER A 902 -5.22 -12.83 26.85
N GLY A 903 -4.12 -13.43 26.38
CA GLY A 903 -2.82 -13.22 27.01
C GLY A 903 -1.70 -14.20 26.68
N SER A 904 -0.62 -14.09 27.43
CA SER A 904 0.52 -15.00 27.40
C SER A 904 1.10 -15.23 28.79
N VAL A 905 1.58 -16.43 29.05
CA VAL A 905 2.36 -16.77 30.26
C VAL A 905 3.67 -17.39 29.80
N ALA A 906 4.78 -16.95 30.37
CA ALA A 906 6.08 -17.51 30.10
C ALA A 906 6.85 -17.86 31.39
N MET A 907 7.60 -18.94 31.35
CA MET A 907 8.51 -19.37 32.41
C MET A 907 9.90 -19.51 31.83
N ARG A 908 10.83 -18.68 32.31
CA ARG A 908 12.25 -18.76 31.98
C ARG A 908 13.05 -19.29 33.15
N GLY A 909 13.79 -20.37 32.96
CA GLY A 909 14.75 -20.86 33.95
C GLY A 909 16.17 -20.85 33.42
N ILE A 910 17.12 -20.66 34.33
CA ILE A 910 18.56 -20.65 34.10
C ILE A 910 19.16 -21.67 35.06
N TYR A 911 19.59 -22.81 34.53
CA TYR A 911 20.23 -23.88 35.27
C TYR A 911 21.74 -23.82 35.10
N SER A 912 22.46 -23.50 36.17
CA SER A 912 23.92 -23.49 36.16
C SER A 912 24.43 -24.92 36.23
N ILE A 913 24.96 -25.42 35.11
CA ILE A 913 25.54 -26.76 35.03
C ILE A 913 26.79 -26.86 35.91
N ALA A 914 27.62 -25.80 35.94
CA ALA A 914 28.83 -25.74 36.78
C ALA A 914 28.50 -25.87 38.28
N LEU A 915 27.42 -25.23 38.73
CA LEU A 915 26.96 -25.29 40.11
C LEU A 915 25.98 -26.43 40.38
N ARG A 916 25.65 -27.24 39.36
CA ARG A 916 24.65 -28.33 39.37
C ARG A 916 23.33 -27.95 40.03
N ARG A 917 22.90 -26.70 39.83
CA ARG A 917 21.70 -26.16 40.46
C ARG A 917 20.99 -25.20 39.53
N LEU A 918 19.67 -25.12 39.71
CA LEU A 918 18.89 -24.05 39.12
C LEU A 918 19.33 -22.74 39.79
N ASP A 919 19.74 -21.75 39.00
CA ASP A 919 20.27 -20.49 39.51
C ASP A 919 19.15 -19.46 39.62
N ARG A 920 18.35 -19.34 38.55
CA ARG A 920 17.22 -18.42 38.47
C ARG A 920 16.04 -19.05 37.75
N LEU A 921 14.84 -18.85 38.28
CA LEU A 921 13.57 -18.99 37.59
C LEU A 921 12.94 -17.61 37.46
N THR A 922 12.19 -17.35 36.40
CA THR A 922 11.48 -16.10 36.20
C THR A 922 10.17 -16.44 35.54
N PHE A 923 9.07 -16.13 36.22
CA PHE A 923 7.73 -16.29 35.70
C PHE A 923 7.24 -14.93 35.22
N THR A 924 6.79 -14.86 33.98
CA THR A 924 6.20 -13.66 33.40
C THR A 924 4.80 -13.99 32.89
N GLY A 925 3.88 -13.05 33.01
CA GLY A 925 2.58 -13.19 32.38
C GLY A 925 2.05 -11.84 31.95
N ASP A 926 1.26 -11.85 30.90
CA ASP A 926 0.57 -10.72 30.32
C ASP A 926 -0.85 -11.18 29.99
N TRP A 927 -1.85 -10.47 30.45
CA TRP A 927 -3.25 -10.84 30.29
C TRP A 927 -4.06 -9.59 30.00
N ARG A 928 -4.76 -9.59 28.87
CA ARG A 928 -5.62 -8.51 28.39
C ARG A 928 -7.02 -9.06 28.16
N ARG A 929 -7.99 -8.53 28.89
CA ARG A 929 -9.40 -8.85 28.71
C ARG A 929 -10.24 -7.61 28.96
N ASP A 930 -11.07 -7.26 27.99
CA ASP A 930 -11.93 -6.08 28.04
C ASP A 930 -11.08 -4.86 28.43
N ASP A 931 -11.42 -4.23 29.54
CA ASP A 931 -10.79 -3.04 30.08
C ASP A 931 -9.70 -3.36 31.12
N VAL A 932 -9.10 -4.55 31.12
CA VAL A 932 -8.09 -4.94 32.12
C VAL A 932 -6.87 -5.56 31.47
N HIS A 933 -5.70 -4.97 31.74
CA HIS A 933 -4.38 -5.45 31.38
C HIS A 933 -3.54 -5.78 32.63
N LEU A 934 -3.39 -7.05 32.95
CA LEU A 934 -2.49 -7.53 34.00
C LEU A 934 -1.17 -7.96 33.38
N SER A 935 -0.04 -7.53 33.94
CA SER A 935 1.26 -8.16 33.67
C SER A 935 2.00 -8.43 34.98
N PHE A 936 2.80 -9.50 35.01
CA PHE A 936 3.62 -9.82 36.18
C PHE A 936 5.00 -10.34 35.77
N THR A 937 5.97 -10.19 36.66
CA THR A 937 7.31 -10.74 36.55
C THR A 937 7.79 -11.14 37.94
N VAL A 938 8.00 -12.43 38.15
CA VAL A 938 8.40 -13.03 39.43
C VAL A 938 9.74 -13.75 39.25
N PRO A 939 10.86 -13.09 39.56
CA PRO A 939 12.18 -13.72 39.58
C PRO A 939 12.40 -14.50 40.89
N TYR A 940 12.86 -15.74 40.79
CA TYR A 940 13.24 -16.62 41.89
C TYR A 940 14.69 -17.08 41.76
N LYS A 941 15.55 -16.70 42.70
CA LYS A 941 16.94 -17.17 42.80
C LYS A 941 16.97 -18.46 43.61
N VAL A 942 16.75 -19.58 42.91
CA VAL A 942 16.69 -20.92 43.49
C VAL A 942 17.99 -21.25 44.26
N ALA A 943 19.14 -20.79 43.77
CA ALA A 943 20.44 -20.90 44.41
C ALA A 943 20.52 -20.35 45.83
N GLN A 944 19.77 -19.28 46.10
CA GLN A 944 19.71 -18.60 47.39
C GLN A 944 18.46 -19.02 48.17
N GLY A 945 17.54 -19.77 47.56
CA GLY A 945 16.22 -20.07 48.11
C GLY A 945 15.33 -18.83 48.22
N ILE A 946 15.70 -17.75 47.53
CA ILE A 946 15.10 -16.42 47.71
C ILE A 946 14.51 -15.92 46.38
N PHE A 947 13.36 -15.27 46.42
CA PHE A 947 12.82 -14.49 45.32
C PHE A 947 13.53 -13.14 45.19
N ASP A 948 13.76 -12.65 43.98
CA ASP A 948 14.25 -11.28 43.81
C ASP A 948 13.07 -10.31 43.75
N THR A 949 13.32 -9.01 43.61
CA THR A 949 12.24 -8.03 43.50
C THR A 949 11.34 -8.35 42.30
N SER A 950 10.11 -8.78 42.58
CA SER A 950 9.07 -9.04 41.60
C SER A 950 8.34 -7.76 41.25
N SER A 951 7.79 -7.68 40.04
CA SER A 951 6.92 -6.57 39.62
C SER A 951 5.60 -7.11 39.10
N LEU A 952 4.48 -6.67 39.66
CA LEU A 952 3.15 -6.81 39.08
C LEU A 952 2.70 -5.46 38.56
N ARG A 953 2.07 -5.41 37.39
CA ARG A 953 1.39 -4.25 36.87
C ARG A 953 -0.04 -4.63 36.55
N PHE A 954 -0.96 -3.87 37.07
CA PHE A 954 -2.37 -3.95 36.77
C PHE A 954 -2.68 -2.66 36.03
N ALA A 955 -3.23 -2.73 34.86
CA ALA A 955 -3.81 -1.61 34.16
C ALA A 955 -5.27 -1.97 33.91
N THR A 956 -6.13 -0.99 34.00
CA THR A 956 -7.50 -1.10 33.53
C THR A 956 -7.74 0.12 32.66
N GLY A 957 -8.43 -0.03 31.53
CA GLY A 957 -8.80 1.05 30.64
C GLY A 957 -10.26 0.91 30.25
N ASP A 958 -11.13 1.53 31.04
CA ASP A 958 -12.51 1.84 30.65
C ASP A 958 -12.47 3.04 29.69
N GLU A 959 -13.43 3.16 28.77
CA GLU A 959 -13.64 4.37 27.94
C GLU A 959 -13.69 5.65 28.78
N ARG A 960 -14.07 5.54 30.06
CA ARG A 960 -14.14 6.66 31.02
C ARG A 960 -12.98 6.74 32.01
N GLY A 961 -11.98 5.87 31.95
CA GLY A 961 -10.83 6.01 32.84
C GLY A 961 -9.89 4.82 32.82
N THR A 962 -8.61 5.13 32.92
CA THR A 962 -7.56 4.15 33.10
C THR A 962 -7.05 4.14 34.53
N VAL A 963 -6.86 2.96 35.14
CA VAL A 963 -6.16 2.85 36.42
C VAL A 963 -5.03 1.87 36.28
N SER A 964 -3.81 2.35 36.50
CA SER A 964 -2.60 1.54 36.54
C SER A 964 -2.02 1.47 37.94
N ILE A 965 -1.60 0.28 38.34
CA ILE A 965 -1.00 -0.06 39.63
C ILE A 965 0.18 -0.97 39.32
N ALA A 966 1.39 -0.50 39.52
CA ALA A 966 2.62 -1.27 39.44
C ALA A 966 3.19 -1.50 40.85
N LEU A 967 3.20 -2.74 41.31
CA LEU A 967 3.70 -3.15 42.61
C LEU A 967 5.03 -3.87 42.44
N LYS A 968 6.05 -3.43 43.19
CA LYS A 968 7.36 -4.09 43.26
C LYS A 968 7.53 -4.69 44.65
N TYR A 969 7.68 -6.00 44.76
CA TYR A 969 7.76 -6.71 46.04
C TYR A 969 9.06 -7.50 46.18
N ASP A 970 9.69 -7.43 47.34
CA ASP A 970 10.67 -8.42 47.78
C ASP A 970 9.90 -9.57 48.44
N LEU A 971 9.77 -10.65 47.69
CA LEU A 971 9.00 -11.83 48.10
C LEU A 971 9.71 -12.65 49.19
N ASN A 972 10.95 -12.31 49.59
CA ASN A 972 11.64 -12.99 50.71
C ASN A 972 11.21 -12.46 52.06
N THR A 973 11.17 -11.14 52.14
CA THR A 973 10.77 -10.43 53.35
C THR A 973 9.26 -10.18 53.33
N MET A 974 8.58 -10.56 52.25
CA MET A 974 7.18 -10.21 51.94
C MET A 974 6.92 -8.70 52.04
N ASN A 975 7.97 -7.89 51.82
CA ASN A 975 7.90 -6.45 51.91
C ASN A 975 7.71 -5.85 50.52
N LEU A 976 6.74 -4.95 50.41
CA LEU A 976 6.56 -4.11 49.25
C LEU A 976 7.76 -3.16 49.13
N VAL A 977 8.57 -3.29 48.08
CA VAL A 977 9.72 -2.42 47.77
C VAL A 977 9.26 -1.07 47.25
N SER A 978 8.32 -1.08 46.32
CA SER A 978 7.67 0.14 45.86
C SER A 978 6.33 -0.11 45.21
N THR A 979 5.37 0.78 45.41
CA THR A 979 4.11 0.81 44.68
C THR A 979 4.05 2.07 43.84
N THR A 980 4.02 1.91 42.53
CA THR A 980 3.65 2.96 41.60
C THR A 980 2.16 2.86 41.31
N LEU A 981 1.39 3.85 41.72
CA LEU A 981 -0.01 3.99 41.33
C LEU A 981 -0.08 5.07 40.25
N GLY A 982 -1.01 4.95 39.33
CA GLY A 982 -1.19 5.83 38.17
C GLY A 982 -2.62 5.70 37.67
N ALA A 983 -3.54 6.51 38.18
CA ALA A 983 -4.90 6.59 37.68
C ALA A 983 -5.03 7.76 36.70
N GLU A 984 -5.88 7.64 35.69
CA GLU A 984 -6.34 8.69 34.81
C GLU A 984 -7.84 8.50 34.63
N LEU A 985 -8.64 9.38 35.20
CA LEU A 985 -10.09 9.30 35.16
C LEU A 985 -10.59 10.36 34.20
N LEU A 986 -11.54 10.00 33.34
CA LEU A 986 -12.31 10.93 32.51
C LEU A 986 -13.74 10.98 33.07
N TRP A 987 -14.21 12.16 33.48
CA TRP A 987 -15.57 12.34 33.96
C TRP A 987 -16.33 13.35 33.12
N GLY A 988 -17.51 12.92 32.66
CA GLY A 988 -18.23 13.58 31.57
C GLY A 988 -17.42 13.55 30.27
N ASP A 989 -17.99 14.10 29.19
CA ASP A 989 -17.34 14.03 27.87
C ASP A 989 -16.12 14.96 27.71
N ARG A 990 -15.57 15.52 28.80
CA ARG A 990 -14.62 16.65 28.73
C ARG A 990 -13.60 16.77 29.84
N TRP A 991 -13.83 16.35 31.08
CA TRP A 991 -12.84 16.55 32.15
C TRP A 991 -12.07 15.27 32.40
N GLY A 992 -10.78 15.39 32.68
CA GLY A 992 -9.98 14.27 33.15
C GLY A 992 -8.98 14.68 34.22
N ALA A 993 -8.58 13.73 35.04
CA ALA A 993 -7.44 13.91 35.93
C ALA A 993 -6.62 12.65 35.97
N SER A 994 -5.30 12.81 35.98
CA SER A 994 -4.40 11.71 36.28
C SER A 994 -3.67 11.93 37.60
N VAL A 995 -3.45 10.89 38.35
CA VAL A 995 -2.65 10.91 39.57
C VAL A 995 -1.74 9.71 39.53
N GLY A 996 -0.44 9.96 39.60
CA GLY A 996 0.57 8.95 39.74
C GLY A 996 1.46 9.22 40.95
N PHE A 997 1.92 8.17 41.61
CA PHE A 997 2.92 8.31 42.66
C PHE A 997 3.65 7.01 42.83
N THR A 998 4.93 7.08 43.19
CA THR A 998 5.74 5.92 43.53
C THR A 998 6.07 5.94 45.02
N TYR A 999 5.33 5.15 45.80
CA TYR A 999 5.63 4.88 47.20
C TYR A 999 6.80 3.89 47.28
N ARG A 1000 7.89 4.22 47.99
CA ARG A 1000 8.97 3.27 48.30
C ARG A 1000 8.83 2.77 49.75
N ALA A 1001 9.18 1.51 49.99
CA ALA A 1001 9.12 0.82 51.30
C ALA A 1001 9.80 1.58 52.44
N ALA A 1002 10.85 2.35 52.12
CA ALA A 1002 11.60 3.17 53.07
C ALA A 1002 10.81 4.37 53.63
N GLY A 1003 9.49 4.42 53.39
CA GLY A 1003 8.60 5.48 53.87
C GLY A 1003 8.61 6.75 53.02
N SER A 1004 9.28 6.74 51.86
CA SER A 1004 9.38 7.91 50.98
C SER A 1004 8.42 7.79 49.78
N LEU A 1005 7.52 8.75 49.65
CA LEU A 1005 6.73 8.95 48.44
C LEU A 1005 7.58 9.75 47.43
N THR A 1006 7.80 9.20 46.24
CA THR A 1006 8.66 9.76 45.19
C THR A 1006 7.94 9.76 43.84
N GLY A 1007 8.39 10.57 42.88
CA GLY A 1007 7.83 10.56 41.52
C GLY A 1007 6.32 10.84 41.50
N VAL A 1008 5.84 11.72 42.37
CA VAL A 1008 4.44 12.16 42.38
C VAL A 1008 4.17 12.93 41.10
N THR A 1009 3.18 12.48 40.37
CA THR A 1009 2.57 13.15 39.23
C THR A 1009 1.10 13.38 39.52
N ALA A 1010 0.57 14.55 39.25
CA ALA A 1010 -0.87 14.77 39.33
C ALA A 1010 -1.25 15.75 38.26
N SER A 1011 -2.09 15.35 37.32
CA SER A 1011 -2.65 16.24 36.32
C SER A 1011 -4.16 16.37 36.47
N LEU A 1012 -4.66 17.57 36.20
CA LEU A 1012 -6.07 17.85 36.00
C LEU A 1012 -6.16 18.52 34.64
N PHE A 1013 -6.91 17.93 33.73
CA PHE A 1013 -7.05 18.40 32.37
C PHE A 1013 -8.50 18.41 31.92
N ARG A 1014 -8.74 19.15 30.85
CA ARG A 1014 -10.01 19.19 30.17
C ARG A 1014 -9.78 19.06 28.68
N GLU A 1015 -10.44 18.09 28.10
CA GLU A 1015 -10.53 17.87 26.67
C GLU A 1015 -11.72 18.64 26.11
N PHE A 1016 -11.48 19.24 24.97
CA PHE A 1016 -12.47 19.98 24.22
C PHE A 1016 -12.60 19.32 22.86
N TYR A 1017 -13.72 18.61 22.67
CA TYR A 1017 -14.17 18.06 21.38
C TYR A 1017 -13.08 17.23 20.65
N ASN A 1018 -12.30 16.43 21.39
CA ASN A 1018 -11.22 15.58 20.89
C ASN A 1018 -10.15 16.27 20.02
N CYS A 1019 -10.01 17.59 20.11
CA CYS A 1019 -9.01 18.34 19.34
C CYS A 1019 -8.00 19.10 20.20
N MET A 1020 -8.38 19.55 21.40
CA MET A 1020 -7.51 20.31 22.31
C MET A 1020 -7.64 19.80 23.74
N ARG A 1021 -6.51 19.64 24.43
CA ARG A 1021 -6.41 19.31 25.84
C ARG A 1021 -5.72 20.45 26.59
N ILE A 1022 -6.38 21.00 27.60
CA ILE A 1022 -5.79 22.00 28.52
C ILE A 1022 -5.61 21.34 29.88
N GLY A 1023 -4.40 21.33 30.41
CA GLY A 1023 -4.10 20.65 31.66
C GLY A 1023 -3.12 21.38 32.56
N ILE A 1024 -3.26 21.15 33.86
CA ILE A 1024 -2.26 21.45 34.87
C ILE A 1024 -1.67 20.12 35.30
N GLU A 1025 -0.36 19.95 35.22
CA GLU A 1025 0.41 18.79 35.66
C GLU A 1025 1.38 19.19 36.77
N TYR A 1026 1.34 18.49 37.89
CA TYR A 1026 2.38 18.47 38.91
C TYR A 1026 3.27 17.28 38.64
N ARG A 1027 4.59 17.45 38.60
CA ARG A 1027 5.58 16.35 38.45
C ARG A 1027 6.89 16.72 39.12
N ALA A 1028 7.42 15.83 39.97
CA ALA A 1028 8.73 16.01 40.61
C ALA A 1028 8.93 17.39 41.28
N GLY A 1029 7.88 17.91 41.94
CA GLY A 1029 7.90 19.22 42.60
C GLY A 1029 7.62 20.42 41.68
N GLN A 1030 7.50 20.20 40.36
CA GLN A 1030 7.19 21.24 39.38
C GLN A 1030 5.68 21.26 39.11
N PHE A 1031 5.10 22.45 38.94
CA PHE A 1031 3.78 22.61 38.33
C PHE A 1031 3.95 23.06 36.88
N LEU A 1032 3.17 22.53 35.97
CA LEU A 1032 3.19 22.80 34.55
C LEU A 1032 1.74 23.02 34.09
N LEU A 1033 1.44 24.20 33.55
CA LEU A 1033 0.24 24.44 32.76
C LEU A 1033 0.62 24.22 31.30
N TYR A 1034 -0.11 23.34 30.63
CA TYR A 1034 0.11 23.01 29.22
C TYR A 1034 -1.21 23.00 28.45
N VAL A 1035 -1.10 23.31 27.16
CA VAL A 1035 -2.14 23.12 26.17
C VAL A 1035 -1.55 22.24 25.09
N SER A 1036 -2.23 21.16 24.75
CA SER A 1036 -1.80 20.21 23.72
C SER A 1036 -2.91 20.07 22.68
N ILE A 1037 -2.53 20.07 21.40
CA ILE A 1037 -3.42 19.78 20.29
C ILE A 1037 -3.32 18.28 20.02
N LEU A 1038 -4.43 17.54 20.13
CA LEU A 1038 -4.39 16.08 20.07
C LEU A 1038 -3.94 15.56 18.70
N ALA A 1039 -4.29 16.27 17.62
CA ALA A 1039 -3.88 15.93 16.26
C ALA A 1039 -2.37 16.09 16.01
N PHE A 1040 -1.70 16.89 16.83
CA PHE A 1040 -0.27 17.08 16.80
C PHE A 1040 0.25 16.72 18.17
N PRO A 1041 0.47 15.43 18.48
CA PRO A 1041 0.94 15.02 19.79
C PRO A 1041 2.32 15.63 20.03
N GLU A 1042 2.32 16.79 20.68
CA GLU A 1042 3.51 17.50 21.08
C GLU A 1042 4.22 16.57 22.06
N ALA A 1043 5.53 16.39 21.88
CA ALA A 1043 6.33 16.01 23.02
C ALA A 1043 6.16 17.14 24.03
N ILE A 1044 5.23 16.97 25.00
CA ILE A 1044 5.05 17.89 26.13
C ILE A 1044 6.47 18.20 26.57
N LEU A 1045 6.89 19.47 26.52
CA LEU A 1045 8.28 19.90 26.67
C LEU A 1045 8.81 19.50 28.06
N ARG A 1046 9.19 18.23 28.18
CA ARG A 1046 9.62 17.54 29.39
C ARG A 1046 11.13 17.53 29.41
N TYR A 1047 11.72 18.71 29.32
CA TYR A 1047 13.13 18.87 29.61
C TYR A 1047 13.28 18.77 31.12
N GLU A 1048 13.55 17.56 31.62
CA GLU A 1048 14.12 17.35 32.94
C GLU A 1048 15.56 17.89 32.88
N PRO A 1049 15.91 19.00 33.55
CA PRO A 1049 17.29 19.18 33.95
C PRO A 1049 17.64 17.99 34.87
N PRO A 1050 18.85 17.40 34.77
CA PRO A 1050 19.27 16.40 35.73
C PRO A 1050 19.13 16.97 37.15
N LEU A 1051 18.47 16.20 38.00
CA LEU A 1051 18.21 16.50 39.40
C LEU A 1051 19.49 16.62 40.22
#